data_AF-A0A8H2WN65-F1
#
_entry.id   AF-A0A8H2WN65-F1
#
_cell.length_a   1.000
_cell.length_b   1.000
_cell.length_c   1.000
_cell.angle_alpha   90.00
_cell.angle_beta   90.00
_cell.angle_gamma   90.00
#
_symmetry.space_group_name_H-M   'P 1'
#
loop_
_entity.id
_entity.type
_entity.pdbx_description
1 polymer ?
#
loop_
_entity_poly.entity_id
_entity_poly.type
_entity_poly.pdbx_seq_one_letter_code
_entity_poly.pdbx_strand_id
1 'polypeptide(L)'
;MFTPPPSPLPASSDPLATAGAELLEPKPKTSRLSSHQRLLGLVVPVVVLVLISLTSRHAINSSLDISPSKAPAPHAEAHWLNRVSGLKHHIPRQFASTDSADGLLPTPTATTSAPDTTSPQQLGAGTSSSVAPAIPNPAWPVPTPFPQPFDSSLSFNFSTSTCSDFFSSFKTNITFRACRPFSLLLGTSATFFNIQSNLTELTAVMGGTCNTTRTIDDCRATMSWLASEIVKPEVCGTDITNQNGNVLEALNGFKTYDLMRETGCLVNQRSNAYCFVESVASSSPVDTYFYALPLGTPVPQKLTPSCSPCIKSLMSLYAESATDKSLPLSKVYSSAQKLASSSCATATSTSPFVSQSHLDSYTNLAMNFEDVEERDGVRLSWNVWPSSRIEATRTVVPIAALYTPLKHREDLPPVLYEPVTCKPPCRAILNPYCQIDVRGKLWICPFCLQRNAFPPHYKDISNTNLPAELLPKYTTIEYTLSRPAPVPPIFLFVVDTCLDEEDLKALRDALVLSLSLLPAHALVGLITYGTMTQVHELGYAECSKSYVFRGGKEYTPKQIQDMLNLSSANRAAPRPGQPVPPQSFGAARFLLPISQVEFQLTSILEQLARDPWPVANDKRPLRCTGVAISVAVGLLESTFSNTGARIMVFSGGPATEGPGMVVSNELREPIRSHHDIDRDSVKHFKRASKFYEGLAKRAAQNGHAIDLFAGCLDQVGLLEMKLLANMTNGVIVLSDSFATSIFKQSFIRIFNKDSQGHLQMGFNATFDVQTTKELKVSGLIGHAISANKKSACVGETEIGIAQTSAWKICTLTPRTSTAVYFEVVTPAGQPLQAGSRGLIQFVTHFQHSSGQMRLRVSTIARNFAEAGSPTISASFDQEAAAVLMARIAVFKAEIDDSPDVLRWLDRMLIRLCQKFADYRKEDTMSFRLADNFSIYPQFMFHLRRSQFLQVFNNSPDETAFYRHILNEEDVNNSLIMMQPTLMSYTFDTPPQPVLLDSVSIKPDVILLLDTFFHILIFHGETVAQWRKAGYQEQEGYENFRELLEAPVGDAQDLLVDRFPIPRYVVCDQGGSQARFLLSKLNPSTTHMSQGMYGTSSSGGAGAAIFTDDVSLQVFMEHLKRLAVGASTT
;
A
#
# COMPACT_ATOMS: atom_id res chain seq x y z
N MET A 1 -41.37 -17.94 -14.18
CA MET A 1 -41.58 -19.07 -15.09
C MET A 1 -41.66 -18.52 -16.51
N PHE A 2 -40.78 -18.95 -17.43
CA PHE A 2 -41.02 -19.03 -18.88
C PHE A 2 -39.95 -19.95 -19.48
N THR A 3 -40.28 -20.69 -20.55
CA THR A 3 -39.46 -21.79 -21.07
C THR A 3 -38.64 -21.38 -22.32
N PRO A 4 -37.44 -21.94 -22.52
CA PRO A 4 -36.65 -21.71 -23.73
C PRO A 4 -37.18 -22.55 -24.93
N PRO A 5 -36.95 -22.10 -26.18
CA PRO A 5 -37.29 -22.86 -27.39
C PRO A 5 -36.24 -23.96 -27.71
N PRO A 6 -36.61 -25.01 -28.46
CA PRO A 6 -35.73 -26.13 -28.77
C PRO A 6 -34.81 -25.90 -29.99
N SER A 7 -33.64 -26.53 -29.98
CA SER A 7 -32.73 -26.63 -31.13
C SER A 7 -33.15 -27.74 -32.11
N PRO A 8 -33.00 -27.56 -33.44
CA PRO A 8 -33.34 -28.59 -34.43
C PRO A 8 -32.24 -29.65 -34.60
N LEU A 9 -32.64 -30.89 -34.92
CA LEU A 9 -31.77 -31.98 -35.37
C LEU A 9 -31.95 -32.27 -36.88
N PRO A 10 -30.98 -32.91 -37.56
CA PRO A 10 -30.91 -32.92 -39.04
C PRO A 10 -31.42 -34.22 -39.72
N ALA A 11 -31.87 -34.06 -40.97
CA ALA A 11 -31.90 -35.07 -42.04
C ALA A 11 -31.80 -34.31 -43.40
N SER A 12 -31.04 -34.64 -44.46
CA SER A 12 -30.40 -35.86 -44.99
C SER A 12 -31.23 -36.62 -46.05
N SER A 13 -31.10 -36.23 -47.33
CA SER A 13 -31.27 -37.14 -48.48
C SER A 13 -30.66 -36.55 -49.77
N ASP A 14 -29.74 -37.30 -50.38
CA ASP A 14 -29.16 -37.17 -51.73
C ASP A 14 -30.16 -37.83 -52.77
N PRO A 15 -29.87 -38.18 -54.06
CA PRO A 15 -28.61 -38.13 -54.83
C PRO A 15 -28.64 -37.79 -56.36
N LEU A 16 -27.45 -37.42 -56.88
CA LEU A 16 -26.87 -37.65 -58.24
C LEU A 16 -27.65 -37.18 -59.51
N ALA A 17 -27.05 -36.94 -60.70
CA ALA A 17 -25.68 -37.07 -61.24
C ALA A 17 -25.36 -35.83 -62.16
N THR A 18 -24.20 -35.60 -62.80
CA THR A 18 -23.16 -36.50 -63.33
C THR A 18 -21.82 -35.77 -63.59
N ALA A 19 -20.69 -36.47 -63.45
CA ALA A 19 -19.32 -36.13 -63.91
C ALA A 19 -18.63 -34.86 -63.33
N GLY A 20 -17.32 -34.87 -63.03
CA GLY A 20 -16.37 -35.98 -63.02
C GLY A 20 -14.93 -35.56 -63.31
N ALA A 21 -14.09 -35.40 -62.28
CA ALA A 21 -12.64 -35.26 -62.37
C ALA A 21 -11.98 -35.63 -61.03
N GLU A 22 -10.83 -36.32 -61.07
CA GLU A 22 -10.08 -36.73 -59.87
C GLU A 22 -9.16 -35.63 -59.33
N LEU A 23 -8.78 -35.75 -58.05
CA LEU A 23 -7.99 -34.75 -57.32
C LEU A 23 -6.99 -35.46 -56.39
N LEU A 24 -5.69 -35.30 -56.64
CA LEU A 24 -4.60 -35.60 -55.69
C LEU A 24 -3.33 -34.80 -56.04
N GLU A 25 -2.40 -34.69 -55.08
CA GLU A 25 -1.36 -33.64 -55.00
C GLU A 25 -0.24 -33.69 -56.07
N PRO A 26 0.51 -32.58 -56.23
CA PRO A 26 1.90 -32.66 -55.73
C PRO A 26 2.51 -31.40 -55.07
N LYS A 27 3.56 -31.69 -54.29
CA LYS A 27 4.53 -30.86 -53.54
C LYS A 27 4.97 -29.48 -54.12
N PRO A 28 5.43 -28.55 -53.26
CA PRO A 28 5.79 -27.17 -53.63
C PRO A 28 7.09 -27.05 -54.43
N LYS A 29 7.22 -25.94 -55.18
CA LYS A 29 8.48 -25.47 -55.78
C LYS A 29 8.72 -23.98 -55.50
N THR A 30 9.99 -23.63 -55.33
CA THR A 30 10.47 -22.27 -55.08
C THR A 30 10.70 -21.50 -56.39
N SER A 31 10.45 -20.19 -56.38
CA SER A 31 10.85 -19.26 -57.45
C SER A 31 11.65 -18.09 -56.87
N ARG A 32 12.86 -17.86 -57.38
CA ARG A 32 13.73 -16.73 -56.97
C ARG A 32 13.29 -15.44 -57.66
N LEU A 33 13.15 -14.35 -56.92
CA LEU A 33 13.10 -12.98 -57.47
C LEU A 33 14.52 -12.38 -57.54
N SER A 34 14.73 -11.46 -58.50
CA SER A 34 16.08 -11.07 -58.95
C SER A 34 16.69 -9.89 -58.16
N SER A 35 18.02 -9.77 -58.24
CA SER A 35 18.80 -8.83 -57.41
C SER A 35 18.44 -7.35 -57.61
N HIS A 36 17.99 -6.95 -58.81
CA HIS A 36 17.82 -5.54 -59.17
C HIS A 36 16.65 -4.81 -58.47
N GLN A 37 15.65 -5.53 -57.93
CA GLN A 37 14.55 -4.88 -57.22
C GLN A 37 14.86 -4.55 -55.75
N ARG A 38 15.95 -5.09 -55.16
CA ARG A 38 16.32 -4.79 -53.76
C ARG A 38 16.98 -3.43 -53.56
N LEU A 39 17.46 -2.77 -54.62
CA LEU A 39 18.24 -1.54 -54.49
C LEU A 39 17.37 -0.26 -54.37
N LEU A 40 16.20 -0.20 -55.02
CA LEU A 40 15.33 0.99 -54.95
C LEU A 40 14.61 1.12 -53.59
N GLY A 41 14.23 0.00 -52.96
CA GLY A 41 13.45 0.02 -51.71
C GLY A 41 14.18 0.59 -50.49
N LEU A 42 15.51 0.66 -50.52
CA LEU A 42 16.34 1.15 -49.40
C LEU A 42 16.80 2.60 -49.55
N VAL A 43 16.86 3.14 -50.77
CA VAL A 43 17.39 4.49 -51.02
C VAL A 43 16.35 5.58 -50.65
N VAL A 44 15.08 5.37 -50.99
CA VAL A 44 14.03 6.38 -50.77
C VAL A 44 13.84 6.76 -49.29
N PRO A 45 13.74 5.82 -48.33
CA PRO A 45 13.58 6.18 -46.91
C PRO A 45 14.79 6.95 -46.34
N VAL A 46 16.00 6.56 -46.74
CA VAL A 46 17.25 7.15 -46.24
C VAL A 46 17.42 8.59 -46.77
N VAL A 47 17.13 8.84 -48.05
CA VAL A 47 17.20 10.19 -48.63
C VAL A 47 16.18 11.14 -47.98
N VAL A 48 14.97 10.66 -47.67
CA VAL A 48 13.95 11.47 -46.96
C VAL A 48 14.40 11.82 -45.54
N LEU A 49 14.96 10.87 -44.78
CA LEU A 49 15.50 11.13 -43.43
C LEU A 49 16.68 12.11 -43.45
N VAL A 50 17.59 11.98 -44.44
CA VAL A 50 18.71 12.92 -44.61
C VAL A 50 18.21 14.33 -44.94
N LEU A 51 17.22 14.49 -45.82
CA LEU A 51 16.64 15.80 -46.16
C LEU A 51 15.97 16.48 -44.95
N ILE A 52 15.21 15.74 -44.13
CA ILE A 52 14.59 16.26 -42.89
C ILE A 52 15.66 16.73 -41.89
N SER A 53 16.74 15.96 -41.74
CA SER A 53 17.85 16.33 -40.82
C SER A 53 18.70 17.51 -41.31
N LEU A 54 18.71 17.79 -42.62
CA LEU A 54 19.38 18.95 -43.21
C LEU A 54 18.55 20.24 -43.11
N THR A 55 17.24 20.20 -43.39
CA THR A 55 16.38 21.39 -43.29
C THR A 55 16.31 21.94 -41.85
N SER A 56 16.39 21.06 -40.86
CA SER A 56 16.44 21.41 -39.43
C SER A 56 17.74 22.15 -39.01
N ARG A 57 18.75 22.25 -39.89
CA ARG A 57 20.07 22.86 -39.60
C ARG A 57 20.33 24.21 -40.30
N HIS A 58 19.31 24.88 -40.83
CA HIS A 58 19.47 26.16 -41.54
C HIS A 58 18.53 27.29 -41.07
N ALA A 59 17.93 27.16 -39.88
CA ALA A 59 16.97 28.13 -39.33
C ALA A 59 17.48 28.93 -38.11
N ILE A 60 18.81 29.02 -37.89
CA ILE A 60 19.41 29.87 -36.83
C ILE A 60 20.68 30.55 -37.36
N ASN A 61 20.55 31.79 -37.86
CA ASN A 61 21.48 32.93 -37.64
C ASN A 61 21.20 34.12 -38.57
N SER A 62 20.45 35.11 -38.09
CA SER A 62 20.67 36.53 -38.41
C SER A 62 19.95 37.41 -37.38
N SER A 63 20.63 38.47 -36.91
CA SER A 63 20.17 39.36 -35.85
C SER A 63 19.30 40.52 -36.33
N LEU A 64 18.57 41.15 -35.41
CA LEU A 64 18.20 42.56 -35.50
C LEU A 64 18.03 43.17 -34.10
N ASP A 65 18.71 44.27 -33.83
CA ASP A 65 18.71 44.99 -32.54
C ASP A 65 17.47 45.86 -32.33
N ILE A 66 17.00 45.97 -31.08
CA ILE A 66 16.44 47.22 -30.53
C ILE A 66 17.03 47.46 -29.12
N SER A 67 17.43 48.70 -28.86
CA SER A 67 18.28 49.14 -27.74
C SER A 67 17.52 49.38 -26.42
N PRO A 68 18.14 49.19 -25.23
CA PRO A 68 17.45 49.30 -23.94
C PRO A 68 17.31 50.74 -23.41
N SER A 69 16.10 51.11 -22.96
CA SER A 69 15.81 52.39 -22.29
C SER A 69 16.05 52.35 -20.77
N LYS A 70 16.69 53.39 -20.25
CA LYS A 70 17.28 53.49 -18.89
C LYS A 70 16.25 53.62 -17.75
N ALA A 71 16.50 52.87 -16.67
CA ALA A 71 16.49 53.31 -15.26
C ALA A 71 15.14 53.76 -14.61
N PRO A 72 15.08 53.97 -13.27
CA PRO A 72 16.08 53.69 -12.23
C PRO A 72 15.62 52.69 -11.15
N ALA A 73 16.57 52.20 -10.36
CA ALA A 73 16.31 51.65 -9.03
C ALA A 73 16.58 52.74 -7.96
N PRO A 74 15.89 52.72 -6.81
CA PRO A 74 16.36 53.36 -5.59
C PRO A 74 17.03 52.35 -4.64
N HIS A 75 18.08 52.83 -3.98
CA HIS A 75 18.92 52.12 -3.04
C HIS A 75 18.18 51.57 -1.81
N ALA A 76 18.76 50.54 -1.19
CA ALA A 76 18.51 50.24 0.21
C ALA A 76 19.36 51.16 1.10
N GLU A 77 18.80 51.61 2.22
CA GLU A 77 19.59 51.84 3.43
C GLU A 77 18.71 51.59 4.68
N ALA A 78 19.33 51.43 5.84
CA ALA A 78 18.68 50.88 7.03
C ALA A 78 18.52 51.90 8.16
N HIS A 79 17.40 51.83 8.88
CA HIS A 79 17.29 52.41 10.22
C HIS A 79 16.64 51.41 11.19
N TRP A 80 17.35 51.14 12.29
CA TRP A 80 16.90 50.31 13.41
C TRP A 80 16.32 51.18 14.53
N LEU A 81 15.50 50.55 15.39
CA LEU A 81 15.15 50.96 16.76
C LEU A 81 14.46 52.33 16.94
N ASN A 82 13.16 52.32 17.26
CA ASN A 82 12.71 52.50 18.67
C ASN A 82 11.18 52.61 18.83
N ARG A 83 10.61 51.74 19.68
CA ARG A 83 9.73 52.12 20.80
C ARG A 83 9.50 50.92 21.73
N VAL A 84 9.68 51.15 23.03
CA VAL A 84 9.56 50.16 24.12
C VAL A 84 8.71 50.77 25.25
N SER A 85 8.11 49.92 26.08
CA SER A 85 7.39 50.20 27.35
C SER A 85 5.96 50.74 27.25
N GLY A 86 5.09 50.33 28.18
CA GLY A 86 3.66 50.71 28.17
C GLY A 86 2.71 50.15 29.25
N LEU A 87 3.17 49.62 30.39
CA LEU A 87 2.35 49.17 31.55
C LEU A 87 1.38 47.98 31.29
N LYS A 88 0.62 47.49 32.30
CA LYS A 88 1.03 46.74 33.52
C LYS A 88 -0.20 46.28 34.33
N HIS A 89 -0.15 45.04 34.85
CA HIS A 89 -0.89 44.49 36.01
C HIS A 89 -2.44 44.55 36.06
N HIS A 90 -3.08 43.39 36.30
CA HIS A 90 -3.73 43.08 37.58
C HIS A 90 -3.89 41.55 37.79
N ILE A 91 -3.83 41.10 39.05
CA ILE A 91 -4.02 39.71 39.52
C ILE A 91 -4.66 39.78 40.93
N PRO A 92 -5.81 39.14 41.17
CA PRO A 92 -5.90 38.09 42.20
C PRO A 92 -6.52 36.79 41.62
N ARG A 93 -6.06 35.56 41.88
CA ARG A 93 -5.82 34.77 43.12
C ARG A 93 -7.03 33.93 43.59
N GLN A 94 -6.85 32.60 43.43
CA GLN A 94 -7.13 31.49 44.36
C GLN A 94 -8.49 31.36 45.09
N PHE A 95 -9.01 30.12 45.07
CA PHE A 95 -9.56 29.26 46.14
C PHE A 95 -10.61 28.33 45.50
N ALA A 96 -10.94 27.12 45.93
CA ALA A 96 -10.34 26.01 46.69
C ALA A 96 -11.50 24.99 46.90
N SER A 97 -11.19 23.75 47.23
CA SER A 97 -12.12 22.61 47.34
C SER A 97 -13.12 22.66 48.49
N THR A 98 -14.26 21.96 48.37
CA THR A 98 -14.90 21.20 49.48
C THR A 98 -15.89 20.15 48.96
N ASP A 99 -16.06 19.07 49.72
CA ASP A 99 -16.85 17.86 49.40
C ASP A 99 -18.31 17.91 49.92
N SER A 100 -19.16 16.92 49.56
CA SER A 100 -19.90 16.05 50.54
C SER A 100 -20.94 15.07 49.93
N ALA A 101 -20.58 13.78 49.91
CA ALA A 101 -21.24 12.63 50.59
C ALA A 101 -22.68 12.08 50.30
N ASP A 102 -22.73 10.73 50.36
CA ASP A 102 -23.78 9.77 50.85
C ASP A 102 -24.99 9.29 50.01
N GLY A 103 -25.38 8.00 50.18
CA GLY A 103 -26.47 7.33 49.42
C GLY A 103 -26.97 5.89 49.76
N LEU A 104 -26.13 4.95 50.27
CA LEU A 104 -26.51 3.62 50.86
C LEU A 104 -27.09 2.46 49.97
N LEU A 105 -27.27 1.27 50.58
CA LEU A 105 -27.48 -0.12 50.04
C LEU A 105 -28.51 -0.89 50.96
N PRO A 106 -28.57 -2.25 51.25
CA PRO A 106 -27.83 -3.46 50.80
C PRO A 106 -28.55 -4.89 50.74
N THR A 107 -28.32 -5.70 49.68
CA THR A 107 -28.26 -7.21 49.67
C THR A 107 -29.56 -8.02 50.04
N PRO A 108 -29.67 -9.39 50.19
CA PRO A 108 -28.74 -10.53 49.94
C PRO A 108 -29.28 -11.90 49.34
N THR A 109 -28.33 -12.76 48.84
CA THR A 109 -28.28 -14.28 48.83
C THR A 109 -29.38 -15.15 48.18
N ALA A 110 -29.19 -16.39 47.67
CA ALA A 110 -28.06 -17.26 47.24
C ALA A 110 -28.68 -18.55 46.54
N THR A 111 -28.15 -19.77 46.31
CA THR A 111 -26.93 -20.56 46.70
C THR A 111 -26.80 -21.85 45.82
N THR A 112 -25.58 -22.38 45.54
CA THR A 112 -25.23 -23.78 45.07
C THR A 112 -25.86 -24.35 43.77
N SER A 113 -25.21 -25.15 42.90
CA SER A 113 -24.07 -26.09 43.04
C SER A 113 -23.24 -26.28 41.72
N ALA A 114 -22.16 -27.08 41.77
CA ALA A 114 -21.20 -27.39 40.69
C ALA A 114 -21.06 -28.93 40.51
N PRO A 115 -20.16 -29.53 39.67
CA PRO A 115 -19.13 -28.95 38.77
C PRO A 115 -19.07 -29.57 37.34
N ASP A 116 -18.13 -29.11 36.50
CA ASP A 116 -17.39 -30.05 35.61
C ASP A 116 -15.98 -29.54 35.17
N THR A 117 -15.23 -30.39 34.46
CA THR A 117 -13.75 -30.42 34.33
C THR A 117 -12.97 -29.23 33.72
N THR A 118 -11.99 -28.75 34.51
CA THR A 118 -10.59 -28.37 34.15
C THR A 118 -10.29 -27.57 32.87
N SER A 119 -10.04 -26.27 33.03
CA SER A 119 -9.28 -25.42 32.10
C SER A 119 -7.84 -25.18 32.60
N PRO A 120 -6.88 -24.73 31.75
CA PRO A 120 -5.55 -24.31 32.18
C PRO A 120 -5.59 -23.20 33.23
N GLN A 121 -4.65 -23.22 34.18
CA GLN A 121 -4.58 -22.22 35.26
C GLN A 121 -4.20 -20.84 34.70
N GLN A 122 -5.02 -19.83 35.00
CA GLN A 122 -4.76 -18.46 34.58
C GLN A 122 -3.63 -17.82 35.40
N LEU A 123 -2.67 -17.19 34.72
CA LEU A 123 -1.75 -16.25 35.35
C LEU A 123 -2.57 -15.10 35.95
N GLY A 124 -2.37 -14.84 37.24
CA GLY A 124 -3.27 -14.00 38.04
C GLY A 124 -3.26 -12.52 37.62
N ALA A 125 -4.38 -12.03 37.08
CA ALA A 125 -4.57 -10.62 36.77
C ALA A 125 -4.83 -9.80 38.05
N GLY A 126 -3.78 -9.14 38.57
CA GLY A 126 -3.87 -8.28 39.75
C GLY A 126 -4.66 -7.00 39.49
N THR A 127 -5.84 -6.85 40.10
CA THR A 127 -6.74 -5.70 39.86
C THR A 127 -6.36 -4.45 40.65
N SER A 128 -5.21 -3.84 40.34
CA SER A 128 -4.92 -2.45 40.73
C SER A 128 -3.82 -1.82 39.87
N SER A 129 -4.13 -0.72 39.16
CA SER A 129 -3.14 0.08 38.44
C SER A 129 -2.18 0.76 39.42
N SER A 130 -1.02 0.16 39.62
CA SER A 130 0.01 0.61 40.57
C SER A 130 1.36 0.72 39.85
N VAL A 131 2.18 1.70 40.21
CA VAL A 131 3.46 1.91 39.54
C VAL A 131 4.49 0.95 40.12
N ALA A 132 5.19 0.19 39.27
CA ALA A 132 6.24 -0.73 39.67
C ALA A 132 7.32 0.00 40.50
N PRO A 133 7.65 -0.48 41.73
CA PRO A 133 8.65 0.18 42.55
C PRO A 133 10.05 0.07 41.94
N ALA A 134 10.73 1.21 41.82
CA ALA A 134 12.13 1.26 41.42
C ALA A 134 13.02 0.48 42.39
N ILE A 135 14.10 -0.12 41.87
CA ILE A 135 15.03 -0.96 42.61
C ILE A 135 15.70 -0.11 43.70
N PRO A 136 15.55 -0.46 44.99
CA PRO A 136 16.05 0.32 46.11
C PRO A 136 17.58 0.13 46.27
N ASN A 137 18.23 1.15 46.81
CA ASN A 137 19.64 1.11 47.20
C ASN A 137 19.78 1.65 48.65
N PRO A 138 20.15 0.80 49.64
CA PRO A 138 20.43 -0.63 49.52
C PRO A 138 19.18 -1.46 49.16
N ALA A 139 19.41 -2.69 48.68
CA ALA A 139 18.34 -3.62 48.32
C ALA A 139 17.42 -3.94 49.52
N TRP A 140 16.12 -4.12 49.27
CA TRP A 140 15.18 -4.53 50.33
C TRP A 140 15.48 -5.94 50.85
N PRO A 141 15.20 -6.22 52.15
CA PRO A 141 15.26 -7.57 52.68
C PRO A 141 14.35 -8.52 51.89
N VAL A 142 14.89 -9.67 51.50
CA VAL A 142 14.10 -10.73 50.85
C VAL A 142 13.17 -11.41 51.87
N PRO A 143 12.01 -11.95 51.46
CA PRO A 143 11.15 -12.73 52.35
C PRO A 143 11.87 -13.90 53.02
N THR A 144 11.48 -14.19 54.26
CA THR A 144 12.04 -15.28 55.08
C THR A 144 10.92 -16.15 55.67
N PRO A 145 10.72 -17.39 55.19
CA PRO A 145 11.46 -18.06 54.11
C PRO A 145 11.23 -17.40 52.75
N PHE A 146 12.23 -17.49 51.87
CA PHE A 146 12.09 -17.10 50.46
C PHE A 146 11.10 -18.05 49.75
N PRO A 147 10.36 -17.62 48.72
CA PRO A 147 9.49 -18.50 47.93
C PRO A 147 10.19 -19.77 47.45
N GLN A 148 9.45 -20.88 47.33
CA GLN A 148 10.02 -22.19 46.97
C GLN A 148 9.23 -22.82 45.83
N PRO A 149 9.89 -23.48 44.87
CA PRO A 149 9.17 -24.22 43.83
C PRO A 149 8.49 -25.45 44.42
N PHE A 150 7.31 -25.78 43.89
CA PHE A 150 6.45 -26.87 44.35
C PHE A 150 6.06 -26.75 45.84
N ASP A 151 5.80 -25.53 46.34
CA ASP A 151 5.47 -25.21 47.74
C ASP A 151 4.00 -25.47 48.14
N SER A 152 3.12 -25.71 47.17
CA SER A 152 1.73 -26.05 47.41
C SER A 152 1.57 -27.44 48.06
N SER A 153 0.51 -27.62 48.84
CA SER A 153 0.17 -28.88 49.51
C SER A 153 -0.43 -29.95 48.57
N LEU A 154 -0.14 -29.86 47.27
CA LEU A 154 -0.62 -30.81 46.26
C LEU A 154 0.10 -32.15 46.41
N SER A 155 -0.68 -33.23 46.43
CA SER A 155 -0.17 -34.60 46.35
C SER A 155 0.36 -34.85 44.93
N PHE A 156 1.67 -34.81 44.76
CA PHE A 156 2.33 -35.12 43.49
C PHE A 156 2.02 -36.57 43.08
N ASN A 157 1.25 -36.74 42.02
CA ASN A 157 0.92 -38.05 41.47
C ASN A 157 2.10 -38.57 40.62
N PHE A 158 3.12 -39.12 41.28
CA PHE A 158 4.26 -39.76 40.62
C PHE A 158 3.98 -41.24 40.34
N SER A 159 4.40 -41.71 39.17
CA SER A 159 4.31 -43.11 38.74
C SER A 159 5.30 -44.01 39.51
N THR A 160 6.32 -43.42 40.15
CA THR A 160 7.40 -44.12 40.86
C THR A 160 7.72 -43.46 42.21
N SER A 161 8.03 -44.28 43.22
CA SER A 161 8.50 -43.78 44.52
C SER A 161 9.86 -43.09 44.40
N THR A 162 10.75 -43.57 43.53
CA THR A 162 12.06 -42.98 43.25
C THR A 162 11.97 -41.53 42.78
N CYS A 163 10.95 -41.20 41.97
CA CYS A 163 10.71 -39.82 41.56
C CYS A 163 10.16 -38.96 42.71
N SER A 164 9.29 -39.51 43.55
CA SER A 164 8.83 -38.85 44.77
C SER A 164 10.00 -38.53 45.72
N ASP A 165 10.91 -39.49 45.92
CA ASP A 165 12.09 -39.34 46.77
C ASP A 165 13.06 -38.27 46.20
N PHE A 166 13.25 -38.24 44.87
CA PHE A 166 14.03 -37.20 44.19
C PHE A 166 13.46 -35.80 44.43
N PHE A 167 12.14 -35.63 44.27
CA PHE A 167 11.47 -34.35 44.53
C PHE A 167 11.57 -33.94 46.00
N SER A 168 11.36 -34.86 46.94
CA SER A 168 11.56 -34.60 48.37
C SER A 168 13.00 -34.19 48.71
N SER A 169 13.99 -34.81 48.04
CA SER A 169 15.41 -34.51 48.20
C SER A 169 15.77 -33.10 47.71
N PHE A 170 15.50 -32.73 46.44
CA PHE A 170 15.92 -31.42 45.93
C PHE A 170 15.15 -30.26 46.58
N LYS A 171 13.85 -30.42 46.89
CA LYS A 171 13.04 -29.38 47.55
C LYS A 171 13.50 -29.05 48.97
N THR A 172 14.12 -30.01 49.67
CA THR A 172 14.66 -29.79 51.02
C THR A 172 16.14 -29.37 51.02
N ASN A 173 16.87 -29.64 49.94
CA ASN A 173 18.30 -29.35 49.80
C ASN A 173 18.63 -27.84 49.85
N ILE A 174 19.30 -27.41 50.93
CA ILE A 174 19.68 -26.00 51.16
C ILE A 174 20.53 -25.38 50.03
N THR A 175 21.31 -26.17 49.31
CA THR A 175 22.12 -25.70 48.15
C THR A 175 21.21 -25.29 46.99
N PHE A 176 20.23 -26.11 46.64
CA PHE A 176 19.23 -25.78 45.63
C PHE A 176 18.40 -24.54 46.04
N ARG A 177 17.94 -24.50 47.30
CA ARG A 177 17.13 -23.39 47.83
C ARG A 177 17.88 -22.05 47.84
N ALA A 178 19.19 -22.06 48.03
CA ALA A 178 20.05 -20.87 47.97
C ALA A 178 20.14 -20.24 46.56
N CYS A 179 19.85 -21.01 45.51
CA CYS A 179 19.91 -20.58 44.11
C CYS A 179 18.65 -19.88 43.60
N ARG A 180 17.56 -19.85 44.38
CA ARG A 180 16.34 -19.03 44.12
C ARG A 180 15.85 -19.11 42.65
N PRO A 181 15.53 -20.31 42.13
CA PRO A 181 15.29 -20.52 40.71
C PRO A 181 13.96 -19.91 40.22
N PHE A 182 13.99 -18.69 39.69
CA PHE A 182 12.82 -18.06 39.06
C PHE A 182 12.24 -18.90 37.90
N SER A 183 13.07 -19.69 37.21
CA SER A 183 12.65 -20.70 36.23
C SER A 183 11.63 -21.72 36.76
N LEU A 184 11.68 -22.03 38.06
CA LEU A 184 10.74 -22.95 38.70
C LEU A 184 9.67 -22.19 39.49
N LEU A 185 9.99 -21.04 40.10
CA LEU A 185 9.02 -20.24 40.85
C LEU A 185 7.87 -19.73 39.97
N LEU A 186 8.15 -19.36 38.72
CA LEU A 186 7.15 -18.78 37.81
C LEU A 186 6.02 -19.74 37.42
N GLY A 187 6.26 -21.06 37.47
CA GLY A 187 5.24 -22.08 37.21
C GLY A 187 4.73 -22.80 38.46
N THR A 188 5.59 -23.05 39.44
CA THR A 188 5.36 -24.08 40.48
C THR A 188 5.16 -23.56 41.90
N SER A 189 5.29 -22.25 42.15
CA SER A 189 5.29 -21.69 43.50
C SER A 189 4.03 -20.86 43.78
N ALA A 190 3.14 -21.40 44.60
CA ALA A 190 1.97 -20.71 45.12
C ALA A 190 2.36 -19.50 45.99
N THR A 191 3.46 -19.55 46.74
CA THR A 191 3.93 -18.35 47.46
C THR A 191 4.43 -17.27 46.51
N PHE A 192 5.10 -17.63 45.40
CA PHE A 192 5.50 -16.67 44.38
C PHE A 192 4.29 -16.04 43.67
N PHE A 193 3.28 -16.83 43.29
CA PHE A 193 2.04 -16.31 42.70
C PHE A 193 1.31 -15.34 43.63
N ASN A 194 1.19 -15.66 44.93
CA ASN A 194 0.58 -14.76 45.90
C ASN A 194 1.34 -13.42 46.04
N ILE A 195 2.67 -13.45 46.01
CA ILE A 195 3.53 -12.25 46.11
C ILE A 195 3.37 -11.32 44.90
N GLN A 196 2.85 -11.77 43.75
CA GLN A 196 2.59 -10.89 42.61
C GLN A 196 1.55 -9.80 42.92
N SER A 197 0.71 -9.97 43.95
CA SER A 197 -0.19 -8.92 44.45
C SER A 197 0.50 -7.84 45.31
N ASN A 198 1.76 -8.04 45.69
CA ASN A 198 2.56 -7.13 46.52
C ASN A 198 3.85 -6.72 45.79
N LEU A 199 3.77 -5.69 44.92
CA LEU A 199 4.89 -5.28 44.07
C LEU A 199 6.17 -4.92 44.83
N THR A 200 6.07 -4.43 46.07
CA THR A 200 7.23 -4.14 46.94
C THR A 200 7.98 -5.43 47.29
N GLU A 201 7.24 -6.46 47.69
CA GLU A 201 7.79 -7.79 48.02
C GLU A 201 8.23 -8.53 46.76
N LEU A 202 7.52 -8.38 45.64
CA LEU A 202 7.93 -8.91 44.34
C LEU A 202 9.28 -8.32 43.89
N THR A 203 9.49 -7.00 43.99
CA THR A 203 10.80 -6.37 43.73
C THR A 203 11.90 -6.92 44.65
N ALA A 204 11.60 -7.20 45.91
CA ALA A 204 12.55 -7.86 46.82
C ALA A 204 12.86 -9.31 46.40
N VAL A 205 11.86 -10.07 45.94
CA VAL A 205 12.05 -11.45 45.43
C VAL A 205 12.86 -11.48 44.13
N MET A 206 12.61 -10.57 43.18
CA MET A 206 13.40 -10.46 41.96
C MET A 206 14.85 -10.03 42.28
N GLY A 207 15.05 -9.06 43.17
CA GLY A 207 16.38 -8.71 43.68
C GLY A 207 17.09 -9.88 44.38
N GLY A 208 16.33 -10.72 45.09
CA GLY A 208 16.81 -11.96 45.67
C GLY A 208 17.26 -12.99 44.63
N THR A 209 16.55 -13.12 43.51
CA THR A 209 16.91 -13.99 42.37
C THR A 209 18.23 -13.53 41.73
N CYS A 210 18.42 -12.21 41.60
CA CYS A 210 19.64 -11.64 41.04
C CYS A 210 20.85 -11.79 41.98
N ASN A 211 20.64 -11.61 43.28
CA ASN A 211 21.68 -11.64 44.30
C ASN A 211 21.51 -12.86 45.23
N THR A 212 21.80 -14.06 44.70
CA THR A 212 21.79 -15.34 45.41
C THR A 212 22.84 -15.39 46.52
N THR A 213 22.59 -16.15 47.59
CA THR A 213 23.59 -16.37 48.67
C THR A 213 24.68 -17.38 48.28
N ARG A 214 24.71 -17.79 47.01
CA ARG A 214 25.70 -18.66 46.39
C ARG A 214 26.19 -18.04 45.08
N THR A 215 27.38 -18.45 44.65
CA THR A 215 27.93 -18.10 43.34
C THR A 215 27.02 -18.59 42.22
N ILE A 216 27.02 -17.90 41.08
CA ILE A 216 26.21 -18.31 39.93
C ILE A 216 26.65 -19.68 39.40
N ASP A 217 27.94 -19.98 39.41
CA ASP A 217 28.48 -21.22 38.84
C ASP A 217 28.21 -22.45 39.72
N ASP A 218 28.18 -22.32 41.06
CA ASP A 218 27.65 -23.35 41.97
C ASP A 218 26.20 -23.69 41.60
N CYS A 219 25.40 -22.67 41.31
CA CYS A 219 23.99 -22.83 40.99
C CYS A 219 23.76 -23.41 39.59
N ARG A 220 24.52 -22.97 38.58
CA ARG A 220 24.56 -23.59 37.23
C ARG A 220 24.93 -25.07 37.32
N ALA A 221 25.96 -25.41 38.08
CA ALA A 221 26.37 -26.80 38.31
C ALA A 221 25.26 -27.61 39.03
N THR A 222 24.66 -27.05 40.08
CA THR A 222 23.55 -27.69 40.82
C THR A 222 22.35 -27.98 39.91
N MET A 223 21.93 -27.03 39.08
CA MET A 223 20.78 -27.19 38.18
C MET A 223 21.10 -28.12 37.01
N SER A 224 22.32 -28.07 36.46
CA SER A 224 22.78 -29.00 35.41
C SER A 224 22.86 -30.45 35.92
N TRP A 225 23.24 -30.63 37.18
CA TRP A 225 23.19 -31.93 37.84
C TRP A 225 21.74 -32.41 38.02
N LEU A 226 20.85 -31.58 38.58
CA LEU A 226 19.43 -31.94 38.72
C LEU A 226 18.75 -32.27 37.38
N ALA A 227 19.10 -31.56 36.30
CA ALA A 227 18.64 -31.83 34.95
C ALA A 227 19.16 -33.16 34.35
N SER A 228 20.34 -33.64 34.78
CA SER A 228 20.91 -34.91 34.32
C SER A 228 20.57 -36.12 35.21
N GLU A 229 20.19 -35.89 36.48
CA GLU A 229 19.64 -36.92 37.35
C GLU A 229 18.16 -37.22 37.04
N ILE A 230 17.30 -36.20 36.88
CA ILE A 230 15.86 -36.41 36.69
C ILE A 230 15.53 -37.21 35.41
N VAL A 231 16.38 -37.13 34.38
CA VAL A 231 16.20 -37.88 33.11
C VAL A 231 16.60 -39.36 33.18
N LYS A 232 17.17 -39.83 34.30
CA LYS A 232 17.60 -41.22 34.43
C LYS A 232 16.40 -42.18 34.55
N PRO A 233 16.43 -43.36 33.89
CA PRO A 233 15.39 -44.39 34.01
C PRO A 233 15.04 -44.75 35.46
N GLU A 234 16.05 -44.86 36.31
CA GLU A 234 15.96 -45.23 37.73
C GLU A 234 15.53 -44.09 38.68
N VAL A 235 15.40 -42.85 38.17
CA VAL A 235 14.97 -41.68 38.97
C VAL A 235 13.52 -41.33 38.62
N CYS A 236 13.29 -40.63 37.49
CA CYS A 236 11.97 -40.22 37.01
C CYS A 236 11.70 -40.60 35.53
N GLY A 237 12.54 -41.43 34.90
CA GLY A 237 12.41 -41.74 33.46
C GLY A 237 11.06 -42.35 33.05
N THR A 238 10.44 -43.15 33.93
CA THR A 238 9.05 -43.63 33.74
C THR A 238 8.05 -42.48 33.69
N ASP A 239 8.14 -41.53 34.62
CA ASP A 239 7.27 -40.36 34.69
C ASP A 239 7.50 -39.38 33.52
N ILE A 240 8.72 -39.25 33.02
CA ILE A 240 9.01 -38.50 31.79
C ILE A 240 8.37 -39.19 30.56
N THR A 241 8.44 -40.52 30.49
CA THR A 241 7.80 -41.31 29.43
C THR A 241 6.28 -41.17 29.46
N ASN A 242 5.69 -41.12 30.66
CA ASN A 242 4.27 -40.86 30.90
C ASN A 242 3.86 -39.38 30.76
N GLN A 243 4.79 -38.49 30.38
CA GLN A 243 4.61 -37.03 30.28
C GLN A 243 4.05 -36.37 31.56
N ASN A 244 4.50 -36.81 32.75
CA ASN A 244 4.09 -36.23 34.02
C ASN A 244 4.48 -34.73 34.10
N GLY A 245 3.47 -33.85 34.13
CA GLY A 245 3.64 -32.40 34.05
C GLY A 245 4.65 -31.84 35.06
N ASN A 246 4.58 -32.26 36.33
CA ASN A 246 5.49 -31.80 37.39
C ASN A 246 6.97 -32.13 37.06
N VAL A 247 7.21 -33.29 36.45
CA VAL A 247 8.55 -33.80 36.14
C VAL A 247 9.11 -33.11 34.88
N LEU A 248 8.26 -32.88 33.88
CA LEU A 248 8.63 -32.08 32.70
C LEU A 248 8.88 -30.60 33.06
N GLU A 249 8.08 -30.02 33.94
CA GLU A 249 8.23 -28.65 34.42
C GLU A 249 9.49 -28.48 35.27
N ALA A 250 9.79 -29.43 36.16
CA ALA A 250 11.05 -29.48 36.89
C ALA A 250 12.27 -29.56 35.95
N LEU A 251 12.25 -30.49 34.99
CA LEU A 251 13.31 -30.66 33.99
C LEU A 251 13.51 -29.38 33.14
N ASN A 252 12.43 -28.76 32.67
CA ASN A 252 12.50 -27.52 31.91
C ASN A 252 13.05 -26.36 32.75
N GLY A 253 12.60 -26.24 34.01
CA GLY A 253 13.07 -25.19 34.91
C GLY A 253 14.51 -25.37 35.40
N PHE A 254 15.02 -26.61 35.48
CA PHE A 254 16.44 -26.85 35.70
C PHE A 254 17.27 -26.43 34.47
N LYS A 255 16.86 -26.85 33.26
CA LYS A 255 17.55 -26.50 32.00
C LYS A 255 17.59 -24.99 31.73
N THR A 256 16.52 -24.28 32.03
CA THR A 256 16.38 -22.84 31.71
C THR A 256 16.80 -21.91 32.84
N TYR A 257 17.34 -22.44 33.95
CA TYR A 257 17.70 -21.68 35.14
C TYR A 257 18.50 -20.40 34.84
N ASP A 258 19.54 -20.50 34.02
CA ASP A 258 20.46 -19.39 33.77
C ASP A 258 19.78 -18.27 32.97
N LEU A 259 19.15 -18.64 31.84
CA LEU A 259 18.36 -17.73 31.00
C LEU A 259 17.21 -17.07 31.77
N MET A 260 16.52 -17.82 32.63
CA MET A 260 15.44 -17.30 33.46
C MET A 260 15.96 -16.39 34.58
N ARG A 261 17.15 -16.66 35.13
CA ARG A 261 17.78 -15.73 36.07
C ARG A 261 18.13 -14.42 35.38
N GLU A 262 18.74 -14.46 34.20
CA GLU A 262 19.03 -13.24 33.42
C GLU A 262 17.75 -12.48 33.05
N THR A 263 16.73 -13.20 32.61
CA THR A 263 15.36 -12.70 32.35
C THR A 263 14.77 -11.97 33.57
N GLY A 264 14.83 -12.58 34.75
CA GLY A 264 14.34 -11.99 35.99
C GLY A 264 15.13 -10.77 36.45
N CYS A 265 16.35 -10.61 35.96
CA CYS A 265 17.26 -9.51 36.25
C CYS A 265 17.29 -8.41 35.18
N LEU A 266 16.42 -8.47 34.16
CA LEU A 266 16.22 -7.36 33.23
C LEU A 266 15.65 -6.15 33.97
N VAL A 267 16.26 -4.97 33.76
CA VAL A 267 15.89 -3.71 34.40
C VAL A 267 15.55 -2.67 33.33
N ASN A 268 14.39 -2.02 33.47
CA ASN A 268 14.02 -0.89 32.64
C ASN A 268 14.87 0.34 33.02
N GLN A 269 15.77 0.74 32.13
CA GLN A 269 16.71 1.85 32.33
C GLN A 269 16.04 3.22 32.53
N ARG A 270 14.73 3.36 32.27
CA ARG A 270 13.97 4.61 32.44
C ARG A 270 13.31 4.74 33.82
N SER A 271 12.78 3.66 34.37
CA SER A 271 12.10 3.61 35.67
C SER A 271 13.01 3.11 36.79
N ASN A 272 14.12 2.44 36.44
CA ASN A 272 14.96 1.66 37.35
C ASN A 272 14.20 0.52 38.05
N ALA A 273 13.12 -0.02 37.45
CA ALA A 273 12.37 -1.16 37.97
C ALA A 273 12.72 -2.47 37.25
N TYR A 274 12.52 -3.62 37.92
CA TYR A 274 12.65 -4.94 37.28
C TYR A 274 11.54 -5.15 36.24
N CYS A 275 11.90 -5.60 35.05
CA CYS A 275 10.99 -5.76 33.93
C CYS A 275 9.84 -6.75 34.18
N PHE A 276 10.06 -7.79 35.00
CA PHE A 276 8.97 -8.68 35.42
C PHE A 276 7.96 -7.96 36.32
N VAL A 277 8.44 -7.13 37.26
CA VAL A 277 7.58 -6.34 38.14
C VAL A 277 6.78 -5.32 37.34
N GLU A 278 7.36 -4.68 36.32
CA GLU A 278 6.61 -3.82 35.40
C GLU A 278 5.51 -4.58 34.64
N SER A 279 5.78 -5.81 34.18
CA SER A 279 4.77 -6.63 33.48
C SER A 279 3.59 -7.03 34.37
N VAL A 280 3.83 -7.26 35.67
CA VAL A 280 2.80 -7.58 36.68
C VAL A 280 2.05 -6.31 37.15
N ALA A 281 2.74 -5.17 37.24
CA ALA A 281 2.17 -3.89 37.66
C ALA A 281 1.26 -3.22 36.59
N SER A 282 1.36 -3.67 35.35
CA SER A 282 0.55 -3.19 34.22
C SER A 282 -0.96 -3.37 34.48
N SER A 283 -1.77 -2.37 34.10
CA SER A 283 -3.23 -2.48 34.10
C SER A 283 -3.77 -3.55 33.14
N SER A 284 -2.93 -4.03 32.21
CA SER A 284 -3.16 -5.23 31.41
C SER A 284 -1.85 -6.03 31.37
N PRO A 285 -1.68 -7.09 32.17
CA PRO A 285 -0.41 -7.80 32.34
C PRO A 285 -0.08 -8.77 31.19
N VAL A 286 -0.41 -8.41 29.95
CA VAL A 286 -0.16 -9.22 28.72
C VAL A 286 1.31 -9.55 28.49
N ASP A 287 2.21 -8.70 28.99
CA ASP A 287 3.65 -8.93 28.93
C ASP A 287 4.11 -10.14 29.77
N THR A 288 3.36 -10.54 30.81
CA THR A 288 3.73 -11.66 31.69
C THR A 288 3.79 -13.00 30.94
N TYR A 289 2.95 -13.18 29.91
CA TYR A 289 2.93 -14.40 29.08
C TYR A 289 4.27 -14.64 28.37
N PHE A 290 5.03 -13.60 28.05
CA PHE A 290 6.34 -13.74 27.40
C PHE A 290 7.40 -14.34 28.34
N TYR A 291 7.26 -14.19 29.66
CA TYR A 291 8.18 -14.79 30.63
C TYR A 291 8.03 -16.32 30.75
N ALA A 292 6.92 -16.89 30.26
CA ALA A 292 6.70 -18.33 30.24
C ALA A 292 7.31 -19.03 28.99
N LEU A 293 7.81 -18.27 28.01
CA LEU A 293 8.38 -18.81 26.76
C LEU A 293 9.56 -19.76 26.97
N PRO A 294 10.54 -19.50 27.87
CA PRO A 294 11.62 -20.44 28.11
C PRO A 294 11.16 -21.80 28.61
N LEU A 295 10.08 -21.81 29.42
CA LEU A 295 9.50 -23.02 30.01
C LEU A 295 8.75 -23.88 28.98
N GLY A 296 8.49 -23.34 27.78
CA GLY A 296 7.83 -24.02 26.66
C GLY A 296 6.37 -23.63 26.47
N THR A 297 5.85 -22.66 27.22
CA THR A 297 4.47 -22.19 27.10
C THR A 297 4.37 -21.16 25.96
N PRO A 298 3.50 -21.36 24.94
CA PRO A 298 3.32 -20.40 23.86
C PRO A 298 2.48 -19.19 24.31
N VAL A 299 2.76 -18.02 23.74
CA VAL A 299 1.94 -16.82 23.96
C VAL A 299 0.64 -16.91 23.12
N PRO A 300 -0.55 -16.67 23.70
CA PRO A 300 -1.81 -16.65 22.96
C PRO A 300 -1.81 -15.62 21.81
N GLN A 301 -2.11 -16.07 20.60
CA GLN A 301 -1.88 -15.32 19.34
C GLN A 301 -2.77 -14.08 19.13
N LYS A 302 -3.75 -13.82 20.01
CA LYS A 302 -4.62 -12.63 19.98
C LYS A 302 -4.19 -11.53 20.97
N LEU A 303 -3.06 -11.68 21.65
CA LEU A 303 -2.54 -10.68 22.61
C LEU A 303 -1.64 -9.65 21.94
N THR A 304 -1.93 -8.37 22.14
CA THR A 304 -1.05 -7.25 21.79
C THR A 304 -0.08 -6.95 22.95
N PRO A 305 1.21 -7.34 22.89
CA PRO A 305 2.20 -6.92 23.90
C PRO A 305 2.32 -5.40 24.05
N SER A 306 2.81 -4.92 25.19
CA SER A 306 2.93 -3.47 25.49
C SER A 306 3.99 -2.74 24.64
N CYS A 307 4.83 -3.48 23.93
CA CYS A 307 5.97 -2.97 23.17
C CYS A 307 7.01 -2.19 24.00
N SER A 308 6.99 -2.40 25.32
CA SER A 308 7.92 -1.80 26.28
C SER A 308 9.40 -2.10 25.95
N PRO A 309 10.35 -1.27 26.42
CA PRO A 309 11.77 -1.60 26.37
C PRO A 309 12.07 -2.96 27.01
N CYS A 310 11.30 -3.35 28.03
CA CYS A 310 11.40 -4.67 28.66
C CYS A 310 11.07 -5.81 27.70
N ILE A 311 9.95 -5.77 26.98
CA ILE A 311 9.62 -6.81 25.97
C ILE A 311 10.70 -6.88 24.87
N LYS A 312 11.27 -5.73 24.46
CA LYS A 312 12.35 -5.70 23.48
C LYS A 312 13.65 -6.34 24.01
N SER A 313 14.06 -6.01 25.24
CA SER A 313 15.21 -6.65 25.89
C SER A 313 14.98 -8.15 26.14
N LEU A 314 13.76 -8.54 26.54
CA LEU A 314 13.36 -9.92 26.78
C LEU A 314 13.45 -10.78 25.51
N MET A 315 12.83 -10.33 24.42
CA MET A 315 12.86 -11.04 23.14
C MET A 315 14.25 -11.04 22.48
N SER A 316 15.07 -10.02 22.74
CA SER A 316 16.48 -10.00 22.33
C SER A 316 17.34 -11.00 23.13
N LEU A 317 17.09 -11.15 24.43
CA LEU A 317 17.78 -12.13 25.29
C LEU A 317 17.44 -13.57 24.86
N TYR A 318 16.17 -13.80 24.49
CA TYR A 318 15.70 -15.10 24.00
C TYR A 318 16.23 -15.47 22.61
N ALA A 319 16.63 -14.51 21.77
CA ALA A 319 17.02 -14.77 20.38
C ALA A 319 18.19 -15.75 20.24
N GLU A 320 19.21 -15.64 21.10
CA GLU A 320 20.38 -16.53 21.09
C GLU A 320 20.01 -17.92 21.65
N SER A 321 19.35 -17.96 22.82
CA SER A 321 18.94 -19.21 23.47
C SER A 321 17.90 -20.00 22.68
N ALA A 322 17.08 -19.35 21.83
CA ALA A 322 16.13 -20.02 20.97
C ALA A 322 16.80 -20.87 19.86
N THR A 323 18.11 -20.69 19.62
CA THR A 323 18.86 -21.54 18.67
C THR A 323 19.17 -22.93 19.23
N ASP A 324 19.21 -23.10 20.57
CA ASP A 324 19.40 -24.41 21.18
C ASP A 324 18.10 -25.22 21.21
N LYS A 325 18.05 -26.27 20.39
CA LYS A 325 16.96 -27.24 20.32
C LYS A 325 16.82 -28.11 21.58
N SER A 326 17.77 -28.07 22.51
CA SER A 326 17.67 -28.73 23.82
C SER A 326 16.72 -28.01 24.78
N LEU A 327 16.47 -26.70 24.56
CA LEU A 327 15.60 -25.85 25.36
C LEU A 327 14.16 -25.80 24.80
N PRO A 328 13.11 -25.75 25.66
CA PRO A 328 11.72 -25.64 25.21
C PRO A 328 11.45 -24.37 24.39
N LEU A 329 12.15 -23.28 24.71
CA LEU A 329 12.10 -21.98 24.03
C LEU A 329 12.13 -22.09 22.50
N SER A 330 13.00 -22.96 21.95
CA SER A 330 13.19 -23.16 20.52
C SER A 330 11.91 -23.54 19.76
N LYS A 331 10.91 -24.10 20.45
CA LYS A 331 9.61 -24.51 19.87
C LYS A 331 8.58 -23.37 19.82
N VAL A 332 8.66 -22.41 20.73
CA VAL A 332 7.63 -21.36 20.93
C VAL A 332 8.11 -19.95 20.58
N TYR A 333 9.44 -19.72 20.58
CA TYR A 333 10.04 -18.41 20.31
C TYR A 333 9.63 -17.86 18.95
N SER A 334 9.62 -18.67 17.88
CA SER A 334 9.30 -18.18 16.53
C SER A 334 7.88 -17.64 16.40
N SER A 335 6.89 -18.26 17.07
CA SER A 335 5.51 -17.74 17.12
C SER A 335 5.40 -16.45 17.94
N ALA A 336 6.09 -16.37 19.09
CA ALA A 336 6.08 -15.17 19.92
C ALA A 336 6.90 -14.02 19.32
N GLN A 337 7.96 -14.33 18.57
CA GLN A 337 8.75 -13.36 17.80
C GLN A 337 7.89 -12.77 16.68
N LYS A 338 7.14 -13.59 15.94
CA LYS A 338 6.18 -13.10 14.94
C LYS A 338 5.14 -12.17 15.57
N LEU A 339 4.48 -12.60 16.65
CA LEU A 339 3.48 -11.81 17.38
C LEU A 339 4.05 -10.48 17.91
N ALA A 340 5.26 -10.51 18.48
CA ALA A 340 5.95 -9.32 18.95
C ALA A 340 6.39 -8.41 17.79
N SER A 341 6.85 -8.95 16.66
CA SER A 341 7.25 -8.15 15.50
C SER A 341 6.06 -7.50 14.80
N SER A 342 4.93 -8.20 14.65
CA SER A 342 3.71 -7.64 14.05
C SER A 342 3.04 -6.62 14.95
N SER A 343 3.02 -6.84 16.28
CA SER A 343 2.40 -5.92 17.22
C SER A 343 3.30 -4.73 17.61
N CYS A 344 4.63 -4.91 17.57
CA CYS A 344 5.62 -3.92 18.02
C CYS A 344 6.57 -3.44 16.91
N ALA A 345 6.10 -3.44 15.66
CA ALA A 345 6.76 -2.78 14.53
C ALA A 345 7.02 -1.28 14.81
N THR A 346 6.20 -0.65 15.66
CA THR A 346 6.36 0.72 16.12
C THR A 346 7.07 0.82 17.48
N ALA A 347 7.57 2.03 17.80
CA ALA A 347 8.16 2.43 19.08
C ALA A 347 9.40 1.63 19.58
N THR A 348 10.58 1.82 18.96
CA THR A 348 11.78 2.45 19.60
C THR A 348 13.10 2.05 18.92
N SER A 349 13.99 3.03 18.77
CA SER A 349 15.39 2.87 18.32
C SER A 349 16.30 3.79 19.14
N THR A 350 16.45 3.54 20.44
CA THR A 350 17.25 4.38 21.36
C THR A 350 17.84 3.60 22.54
N SER A 351 19.17 3.40 22.51
CA SER A 351 20.03 3.43 23.70
C SER A 351 21.47 3.81 23.27
N PRO A 352 22.27 4.54 24.07
CA PRO A 352 23.53 5.16 23.62
C PRO A 352 24.80 4.36 23.97
N PHE A 353 25.97 4.96 23.68
CA PHE A 353 27.34 4.48 23.89
C PHE A 353 27.88 3.42 22.91
N VAL A 354 28.32 3.90 21.73
CA VAL A 354 29.45 3.30 21.00
C VAL A 354 30.45 4.41 20.67
N SER A 355 31.73 4.18 20.93
CA SER A 355 32.82 5.13 20.65
C SER A 355 33.22 5.10 19.16
N GLN A 356 33.96 6.13 18.74
CA GLN A 356 33.99 6.60 17.35
C GLN A 356 34.90 5.80 16.38
N SER A 357 34.97 4.46 16.51
CA SER A 357 35.97 3.61 15.84
C SER A 357 35.46 2.27 15.27
N HIS A 358 34.15 2.04 15.14
CA HIS A 358 33.58 0.82 14.54
C HIS A 358 32.42 1.14 13.57
N LEU A 359 32.74 1.65 12.37
CA LEU A 359 31.73 1.92 11.33
C LEU A 359 31.62 0.83 10.25
N ASP A 360 32.60 -0.06 10.15
CA ASP A 360 32.82 -0.93 8.99
C ASP A 360 32.30 -2.38 9.14
N SER A 361 31.32 -2.62 10.02
CA SER A 361 30.81 -3.98 10.35
C SER A 361 29.30 -4.20 10.18
N TYR A 362 28.52 -3.17 9.85
CA TYR A 362 27.06 -3.30 9.60
C TYR A 362 26.76 -3.51 8.11
N THR A 363 27.14 -4.68 7.58
CA THR A 363 26.96 -5.04 6.15
C THR A 363 26.27 -6.40 5.91
N ASN A 364 25.89 -7.15 6.96
CA ASN A 364 25.35 -8.52 6.85
C ASN A 364 24.04 -8.78 7.64
N LEU A 365 23.25 -7.74 7.95
CA LEU A 365 21.80 -7.94 8.07
C LEU A 365 21.18 -7.65 6.69
N ALA A 366 20.35 -8.57 6.20
CA ALA A 366 19.48 -8.27 5.07
C ALA A 366 18.54 -7.12 5.45
N MET A 367 18.39 -6.12 4.57
CA MET A 367 17.37 -5.10 4.78
C MET A 367 16.00 -5.74 4.61
N ASN A 368 15.14 -5.69 5.63
CA ASN A 368 13.71 -5.87 5.37
C ASN A 368 13.24 -4.72 4.47
N PHE A 369 12.59 -5.04 3.36
CA PHE A 369 12.08 -4.02 2.44
C PHE A 369 10.82 -3.34 3.01
N GLU A 370 10.02 -4.07 3.79
CA GLU A 370 8.80 -3.58 4.45
C GLU A 370 9.11 -2.50 5.50
N ASP A 371 10.15 -2.69 6.34
CA ASP A 371 10.60 -1.69 7.33
C ASP A 371 10.95 -0.33 6.69
N VAL A 372 11.36 -0.33 5.42
CA VAL A 372 11.69 0.88 4.66
C VAL A 372 10.46 1.46 3.96
N GLU A 373 9.55 0.61 3.49
CA GLU A 373 8.25 1.02 2.96
C GLU A 373 7.38 1.68 4.03
N GLU A 374 7.33 1.11 5.24
CA GLU A 374 6.55 1.66 6.35
C GLU A 374 7.19 2.96 6.90
N ARG A 375 8.52 3.05 6.96
CA ARG A 375 9.20 4.28 7.41
C ARG A 375 9.12 5.41 6.36
N ASP A 376 9.47 5.13 5.11
CA ASP A 376 9.73 6.16 4.10
C ASP A 376 8.70 6.20 2.95
N GLY A 377 7.78 5.25 2.87
CA GLY A 377 6.86 5.11 1.75
C GLY A 377 7.54 4.69 0.45
N VAL A 378 8.70 4.03 0.51
CA VAL A 378 9.51 3.65 -0.67
C VAL A 378 9.85 2.16 -0.71
N ARG A 379 9.55 1.52 -1.84
CA ARG A 379 10.17 0.24 -2.28
C ARG A 379 11.07 0.48 -3.49
N LEU A 380 12.18 -0.25 -3.58
CA LEU A 380 13.21 -0.11 -4.64
C LEU A 380 13.49 -1.45 -5.28
N SER A 381 13.46 -1.53 -6.62
CA SER A 381 13.86 -2.73 -7.39
C SER A 381 15.27 -3.24 -7.03
N TRP A 382 16.20 -2.31 -6.73
CA TRP A 382 17.56 -2.60 -6.30
C TRP A 382 17.93 -1.75 -5.09
N ASN A 383 18.34 -2.38 -3.99
CA ASN A 383 18.78 -1.69 -2.77
C ASN A 383 20.31 -1.51 -2.67
N VAL A 384 21.08 -2.01 -3.64
CA VAL A 384 22.49 -1.68 -3.87
C VAL A 384 22.67 -1.42 -5.37
N TRP A 385 23.33 -0.32 -5.72
CA TRP A 385 23.34 0.19 -7.08
C TRP A 385 24.67 -0.09 -7.80
N PRO A 386 24.68 -0.60 -9.04
CA PRO A 386 25.91 -0.79 -9.79
C PRO A 386 26.64 0.55 -10.01
N SER A 387 27.95 0.58 -9.80
CA SER A 387 28.77 1.80 -9.83
C SER A 387 28.95 2.44 -11.22
N SER A 388 28.47 1.83 -12.31
CA SER A 388 28.63 2.33 -13.68
C SER A 388 27.43 2.05 -14.59
N ARG A 389 27.23 2.91 -15.60
CA ARG A 389 26.11 2.82 -16.57
C ARG A 389 26.04 1.48 -17.30
N ILE A 390 27.19 0.88 -17.64
CA ILE A 390 27.25 -0.40 -18.37
C ILE A 390 26.71 -1.54 -17.49
N GLU A 391 27.10 -1.60 -16.22
CA GLU A 391 26.63 -2.68 -15.34
C GLU A 391 25.18 -2.45 -14.88
N ALA A 392 24.76 -1.19 -14.67
CA ALA A 392 23.35 -0.85 -14.47
C ALA A 392 22.47 -1.29 -15.65
N THR A 393 22.95 -1.16 -16.90
CA THR A 393 22.26 -1.69 -18.09
C THR A 393 22.19 -3.23 -18.10
N ARG A 394 23.18 -3.91 -17.51
CA ARG A 394 23.25 -5.38 -17.41
C ARG A 394 22.43 -5.98 -16.27
N THR A 395 21.90 -5.17 -15.34
CA THR A 395 20.93 -5.65 -14.34
C THR A 395 19.53 -5.88 -14.90
N VAL A 396 19.27 -5.45 -16.15
CA VAL A 396 18.04 -5.63 -16.93
C VAL A 396 16.81 -4.90 -16.38
N VAL A 397 16.43 -5.15 -15.13
CA VAL A 397 15.43 -4.34 -14.41
C VAL A 397 16.09 -3.00 -14.06
N PRO A 398 15.49 -1.84 -14.40
CA PRO A 398 16.08 -0.54 -14.09
C PRO A 398 16.09 -0.27 -12.58
N ILE A 399 16.97 0.62 -12.12
CA ILE A 399 16.87 1.19 -10.78
C ILE A 399 15.61 2.06 -10.76
N ALA A 400 14.62 1.68 -9.95
CA ALA A 400 13.36 2.38 -9.88
C ALA A 400 12.75 2.25 -8.48
N ALA A 401 12.01 3.27 -8.08
CA ALA A 401 11.32 3.35 -6.80
C ALA A 401 9.81 3.39 -7.03
N LEU A 402 9.04 2.59 -6.29
CA LEU A 402 7.64 2.91 -6.03
C LEU A 402 7.60 3.78 -4.77
N TYR A 403 6.96 4.95 -4.86
CA TYR A 403 6.91 5.95 -3.79
C TYR A 403 5.50 6.45 -3.55
N THR A 404 5.07 6.40 -2.28
CA THR A 404 3.73 6.77 -1.79
C THR A 404 3.81 8.07 -0.98
N PRO A 405 3.61 9.27 -1.57
CA PRO A 405 4.03 10.52 -0.97
C PRO A 405 3.34 10.89 0.34
N LEU A 406 2.12 10.41 0.55
CA LEU A 406 1.31 10.66 1.74
C LEU A 406 1.05 9.40 2.60
N LYS A 407 1.88 8.34 2.47
CA LYS A 407 1.82 7.12 3.30
C LYS A 407 1.55 7.47 4.76
N HIS A 408 0.48 6.93 5.34
CA HIS A 408 0.08 7.31 6.69
C HIS A 408 1.11 6.82 7.72
N ARG A 409 1.40 7.65 8.74
CA ARG A 409 2.29 7.33 9.87
C ARG A 409 1.86 8.13 11.10
N GLU A 410 1.30 7.44 12.10
CA GLU A 410 0.89 8.08 13.36
C GLU A 410 2.08 8.64 14.16
N ASP A 411 3.25 8.00 14.05
CA ASP A 411 4.47 8.37 14.77
C ASP A 411 5.26 9.54 14.14
N LEU A 412 4.65 10.19 13.13
CA LEU A 412 5.21 11.28 12.33
C LEU A 412 4.24 12.48 12.22
N PRO A 413 3.92 13.17 13.34
CA PRO A 413 3.14 14.40 13.28
C PRO A 413 3.91 15.51 12.52
N PRO A 414 3.23 16.38 11.76
CA PRO A 414 3.88 17.40 10.96
C PRO A 414 4.51 18.48 11.86
N VAL A 415 5.76 18.89 11.54
CA VAL A 415 6.46 19.93 12.29
C VAL A 415 5.96 21.33 11.92
N LEU A 416 5.89 22.22 12.91
CA LEU A 416 5.28 23.55 12.78
C LEU A 416 6.33 24.65 12.51
N TYR A 417 7.26 24.39 11.58
CA TYR A 417 8.30 25.34 11.17
C TYR A 417 8.69 25.19 9.70
N GLU A 418 9.35 26.22 9.15
CA GLU A 418 9.79 26.26 7.74
C GLU A 418 11.01 25.34 7.47
N PRO A 419 11.04 24.62 6.34
CA PRO A 419 12.13 23.70 5.99
C PRO A 419 13.43 24.43 5.63
N VAL A 420 14.57 23.94 6.13
CA VAL A 420 15.89 24.52 5.85
C VAL A 420 16.39 24.09 4.47
N THR A 421 16.40 25.01 3.50
CA THR A 421 16.83 24.73 2.11
C THR A 421 18.31 25.00 1.85
N CYS A 422 18.95 24.17 1.04
CA CYS A 422 20.26 24.45 0.44
C CYS A 422 20.19 25.66 -0.50
N LYS A 423 21.30 26.42 -0.60
CA LYS A 423 21.42 27.52 -1.56
C LYS A 423 21.08 27.10 -3.00
N PRO A 424 20.47 27.99 -3.82
CA PRO A 424 20.30 27.77 -5.26
C PRO A 424 21.66 27.54 -5.97
N PRO A 425 21.69 26.80 -7.10
CA PRO A 425 20.54 26.23 -7.81
C PRO A 425 19.99 24.94 -7.17
N CYS A 426 20.68 24.33 -6.21
CA CYS A 426 20.35 23.01 -5.67
C CYS A 426 18.97 22.94 -4.99
N ARG A 427 18.73 23.75 -3.95
CA ARG A 427 17.46 23.76 -3.18
C ARG A 427 17.05 22.43 -2.50
N ALA A 428 17.93 21.44 -2.37
CA ALA A 428 17.68 20.27 -1.52
C ALA A 428 17.39 20.69 -0.07
N ILE A 429 16.50 19.97 0.61
CA ILE A 429 16.12 20.21 2.01
C ILE A 429 17.13 19.53 2.94
N LEU A 430 17.41 20.16 4.08
CA LEU A 430 18.15 19.60 5.21
C LEU A 430 17.56 18.22 5.60
N ASN A 431 18.42 17.23 5.82
CA ASN A 431 18.03 15.84 6.01
C ASN A 431 19.14 15.09 6.80
N PRO A 432 18.89 13.87 7.33
CA PRO A 432 19.84 13.18 8.22
C PRO A 432 21.18 12.78 7.59
N TYR A 433 21.34 12.90 6.26
CA TYR A 433 22.59 12.62 5.56
C TYR A 433 23.45 13.88 5.29
N CYS A 434 22.99 15.07 5.71
CA CYS A 434 23.81 16.28 5.69
C CYS A 434 24.94 16.20 6.73
N GLN A 435 26.19 16.43 6.31
CA GLN A 435 27.30 16.58 7.25
C GLN A 435 27.16 17.93 7.98
N ILE A 436 27.26 17.94 9.31
CA ILE A 436 27.07 19.15 10.12
C ILE A 436 28.37 19.55 10.84
N ASP A 437 28.66 20.85 10.86
CA ASP A 437 29.66 21.46 11.71
C ASP A 437 28.95 22.29 12.78
N VAL A 438 28.78 21.68 13.95
CA VAL A 438 28.15 22.29 15.13
C VAL A 438 28.98 23.47 15.68
N ARG A 439 30.30 23.49 15.46
CA ARG A 439 31.20 24.57 15.93
C ARG A 439 31.16 25.78 15.01
N GLY A 440 31.24 25.57 13.70
CA GLY A 440 31.09 26.60 12.68
C GLY A 440 29.63 27.03 12.43
N LYS A 441 28.65 26.28 12.95
CA LYS A 441 27.21 26.43 12.69
C LYS A 441 26.88 26.34 11.18
N LEU A 442 27.53 25.40 10.51
CA LEU A 442 27.39 25.11 9.09
C LEU A 442 26.85 23.69 8.85
N TRP A 443 26.31 23.46 7.65
CA TRP A 443 26.02 22.13 7.13
C TRP A 443 26.42 22.01 5.65
N ILE A 444 26.70 20.79 5.22
CA ILE A 444 27.11 20.46 3.85
C ILE A 444 25.99 19.65 3.20
N CYS A 445 25.45 20.14 2.09
CA CYS A 445 24.40 19.45 1.34
C CYS A 445 24.98 18.22 0.61
N PRO A 446 24.45 17.00 0.80
CA PRO A 446 25.01 15.79 0.17
C PRO A 446 24.81 15.75 -1.36
N PHE A 447 23.82 16.48 -1.88
CA PHE A 447 23.50 16.50 -3.31
C PHE A 447 24.45 17.36 -4.16
N CYS A 448 25.02 18.42 -3.58
CA CYS A 448 25.86 19.39 -4.33
C CYS A 448 27.15 19.80 -3.61
N LEU A 449 27.41 19.26 -2.41
CA LEU A 449 28.56 19.54 -1.54
C LEU A 449 28.73 21.02 -1.13
N GLN A 450 27.70 21.85 -1.36
CA GLN A 450 27.69 23.26 -0.97
C GLN A 450 27.63 23.39 0.56
N ARG A 451 28.51 24.24 1.11
CA ARG A 451 28.45 24.68 2.51
C ARG A 451 27.36 25.74 2.69
N ASN A 452 26.44 25.48 3.59
CA ASN A 452 25.33 26.35 4.00
C ASN A 452 25.50 26.73 5.47
N ALA A 453 25.00 27.89 5.88
CA ALA A 453 24.89 28.24 7.29
C ALA A 453 23.54 27.76 7.84
N PHE A 454 23.47 27.46 9.14
CA PHE A 454 22.19 27.26 9.80
C PHE A 454 21.41 28.58 9.95
N PRO A 455 20.06 28.55 9.94
CA PRO A 455 19.24 29.73 10.17
C PRO A 455 19.34 30.20 11.65
N PRO A 456 19.00 31.46 11.96
CA PRO A 456 19.14 32.02 13.31
C PRO A 456 18.42 31.25 14.42
N HIS A 457 17.33 30.55 14.11
CA HIS A 457 16.59 29.74 15.09
C HIS A 457 17.29 28.42 15.46
N TYR A 458 18.32 27.99 14.71
CA TYR A 458 19.21 26.86 15.06
C TYR A 458 20.54 27.32 15.67
N LYS A 459 20.60 28.56 16.21
CA LYS A 459 21.78 29.07 16.93
C LYS A 459 22.30 28.09 17.99
N ASP A 460 21.38 27.48 18.74
CA ASP A 460 21.69 26.64 19.90
C ASP A 460 21.77 25.13 19.57
N ILE A 461 21.94 24.78 18.27
CA ILE A 461 22.18 23.41 17.81
C ILE A 461 23.44 22.80 18.47
N SER A 462 23.34 21.55 18.92
CA SER A 462 24.45 20.79 19.51
C SER A 462 24.31 19.30 19.19
N ASN A 463 25.32 18.47 19.50
CA ASN A 463 25.24 17.02 19.32
C ASN A 463 24.13 16.34 20.17
N THR A 464 23.64 17.02 21.21
CA THR A 464 22.51 16.57 22.05
C THR A 464 21.21 17.34 21.79
N ASN A 465 21.26 18.38 20.96
CA ASN A 465 20.14 19.25 20.59
C ASN A 465 20.15 19.44 19.06
N LEU A 466 19.70 18.42 18.35
CA LEU A 466 19.54 18.43 16.90
C LEU A 466 18.05 18.65 16.53
N PRO A 467 17.76 19.44 15.48
CA PRO A 467 16.40 19.55 14.93
C PRO A 467 15.93 18.23 14.33
N ALA A 468 14.61 18.07 14.19
CA ALA A 468 14.00 16.78 13.82
C ALA A 468 14.56 16.22 12.51
N GLU A 469 14.68 17.05 11.46
CA GLU A 469 15.18 16.65 10.15
C GLU A 469 16.66 16.22 10.10
N LEU A 470 17.39 16.27 11.22
CA LEU A 470 18.75 15.73 11.34
C LEU A 470 18.81 14.42 12.14
N LEU A 471 17.71 13.96 12.74
CA LEU A 471 17.66 12.70 13.48
C LEU A 471 17.41 11.52 12.51
N PRO A 472 18.14 10.38 12.62
CA PRO A 472 17.98 9.25 11.70
C PRO A 472 16.57 8.62 11.61
N LYS A 473 15.68 8.88 12.58
CA LYS A 473 14.27 8.44 12.53
C LYS A 473 13.43 9.23 11.51
N TYR A 474 13.85 10.45 11.19
CA TYR A 474 13.14 11.40 10.32
C TYR A 474 13.84 11.54 8.96
N THR A 475 14.19 10.41 8.34
CA THR A 475 14.48 10.31 6.90
C THR A 475 13.29 10.78 6.07
N THR A 476 12.08 10.53 6.56
CA THR A 476 10.82 11.11 6.09
C THR A 476 10.24 12.04 7.16
N ILE A 477 9.80 13.24 6.74
CA ILE A 477 9.26 14.30 7.59
C ILE A 477 8.24 15.16 6.82
N GLU A 478 7.25 15.72 7.52
CA GLU A 478 6.27 16.65 6.96
C GLU A 478 6.33 17.99 7.69
N TYR A 479 6.41 19.10 6.96
CA TYR A 479 6.43 20.47 7.46
C TYR A 479 5.09 21.15 7.19
N THR A 480 4.54 21.87 8.18
CA THR A 480 3.45 22.82 7.98
C THR A 480 4.03 24.21 7.71
N LEU A 481 3.71 24.78 6.55
CA LEU A 481 4.29 26.05 6.10
C LEU A 481 3.52 27.24 6.68
N SER A 482 4.21 28.36 6.88
CA SER A 482 3.66 29.60 7.46
C SER A 482 2.59 30.29 6.62
N ARG A 483 2.44 29.89 5.35
CA ARG A 483 1.45 30.42 4.42
C ARG A 483 0.27 29.45 4.32
N PRO A 484 -0.96 29.85 4.71
CA PRO A 484 -2.15 29.05 4.44
C PRO A 484 -2.42 29.00 2.92
N ALA A 485 -3.23 28.04 2.51
CA ALA A 485 -3.78 28.01 1.15
C ALA A 485 -4.67 29.25 0.94
N PRO A 486 -4.59 29.92 -0.23
CA PRO A 486 -5.32 31.17 -0.47
C PRO A 486 -6.83 30.97 -0.69
N VAL A 487 -7.25 29.74 -0.99
CA VAL A 487 -8.63 29.35 -1.30
C VAL A 487 -8.88 27.95 -0.69
N PRO A 488 -10.03 27.70 -0.04
CA PRO A 488 -10.40 26.37 0.44
C PRO A 488 -10.57 25.34 -0.70
N PRO A 489 -10.59 24.03 -0.41
CA PRO A 489 -10.84 23.01 -1.44
C PRO A 489 -12.21 23.19 -2.10
N ILE A 490 -12.27 22.89 -3.41
CA ILE A 490 -13.45 23.09 -4.25
C ILE A 490 -13.97 21.74 -4.77
N PHE A 491 -15.27 21.51 -4.70
CA PHE A 491 -15.95 20.30 -5.18
C PHE A 491 -17.06 20.70 -6.17
N LEU A 492 -16.88 20.36 -7.45
CA LEU A 492 -17.79 20.68 -8.53
C LEU A 492 -18.45 19.39 -9.04
N PHE A 493 -19.70 19.16 -8.65
CA PHE A 493 -20.47 18.00 -9.08
C PHE A 493 -20.98 18.21 -10.52
N VAL A 494 -20.74 17.23 -11.40
CA VAL A 494 -21.16 17.23 -12.81
C VAL A 494 -22.04 16.00 -13.03
N VAL A 495 -23.35 16.18 -12.86
CA VAL A 495 -24.34 15.12 -12.65
C VAL A 495 -25.15 14.84 -13.91
N ASP A 496 -25.17 13.59 -14.33
CA ASP A 496 -25.95 13.08 -15.47
C ASP A 496 -27.44 12.94 -15.10
N THR A 497 -28.34 13.45 -15.94
CA THR A 497 -29.80 13.29 -15.80
C THR A 497 -30.39 12.34 -16.84
N CYS A 498 -29.60 11.84 -17.79
CA CYS A 498 -29.99 10.79 -18.75
C CYS A 498 -29.86 9.39 -18.14
N LEU A 499 -30.41 9.21 -16.94
CA LEU A 499 -30.41 7.99 -16.13
C LEU A 499 -31.81 7.38 -16.04
N ASP A 500 -31.92 6.15 -15.55
CA ASP A 500 -33.19 5.59 -15.06
C ASP A 500 -33.51 6.07 -13.64
N GLU A 501 -34.79 5.97 -13.25
CA GLU A 501 -35.31 6.68 -12.07
C GLU A 501 -34.78 6.10 -10.74
N GLU A 502 -34.52 4.79 -10.69
CA GLU A 502 -33.86 4.12 -9.56
C GLU A 502 -32.40 4.57 -9.40
N ASP A 503 -31.65 4.63 -10.51
CA ASP A 503 -30.26 5.10 -10.54
C ASP A 503 -30.15 6.60 -10.20
N LEU A 504 -31.02 7.44 -10.77
CA LEU A 504 -31.07 8.86 -10.44
C LEU A 504 -31.47 9.10 -8.98
N LYS A 505 -32.35 8.28 -8.40
CA LYS A 505 -32.63 8.32 -6.96
C LYS A 505 -31.37 7.93 -6.16
N ALA A 506 -30.77 6.78 -6.46
CA ALA A 506 -29.58 6.31 -5.74
C ALA A 506 -28.39 7.28 -5.83
N LEU A 507 -28.23 7.97 -6.96
CA LEU A 507 -27.24 9.02 -7.14
C LEU A 507 -27.58 10.28 -6.33
N ARG A 508 -28.84 10.74 -6.31
CA ARG A 508 -29.29 11.83 -5.42
C ARG A 508 -29.01 11.53 -3.95
N ASP A 509 -29.42 10.36 -3.48
CA ASP A 509 -29.23 9.91 -2.09
C ASP A 509 -27.75 9.94 -1.70
N ALA A 510 -26.87 9.46 -2.59
CA ALA A 510 -25.41 9.47 -2.38
C ALA A 510 -24.80 10.88 -2.42
N LEU A 511 -25.23 11.74 -3.35
CA LEU A 511 -24.77 13.13 -3.46
C LEU A 511 -25.15 13.95 -2.22
N VAL A 512 -26.39 13.87 -1.76
CA VAL A 512 -26.87 14.54 -0.54
C VAL A 512 -26.06 14.09 0.68
N LEU A 513 -25.84 12.78 0.84
CA LEU A 513 -25.00 12.24 1.92
C LEU A 513 -23.58 12.82 1.87
N SER A 514 -22.97 12.95 0.69
CA SER A 514 -21.61 13.48 0.55
C SER A 514 -21.45 14.93 1.01
N LEU A 515 -22.48 15.77 0.93
CA LEU A 515 -22.42 17.17 1.38
C LEU A 515 -22.10 17.26 2.88
N SER A 516 -22.69 16.38 3.70
CA SER A 516 -22.47 16.32 5.15
C SER A 516 -21.05 15.88 5.54
N LEU A 517 -20.31 15.24 4.63
CA LEU A 517 -18.95 14.76 4.87
C LEU A 517 -17.90 15.82 4.55
N LEU A 518 -18.21 16.77 3.68
CA LEU A 518 -17.29 17.82 3.26
C LEU A 518 -17.04 18.87 4.37
N PRO A 519 -15.89 19.57 4.36
CA PRO A 519 -15.64 20.67 5.29
C PRO A 519 -16.63 21.83 5.07
N ALA A 520 -17.20 22.37 6.15
CA ALA A 520 -18.20 23.46 6.09
C ALA A 520 -17.74 24.74 5.34
N HIS A 521 -16.43 24.92 5.17
CA HIS A 521 -15.78 26.02 4.45
C HIS A 521 -15.37 25.69 3.00
N ALA A 522 -15.50 24.43 2.56
CA ALA A 522 -15.21 24.01 1.20
C ALA A 522 -16.23 24.63 0.23
N LEU A 523 -15.79 25.01 -0.97
CA LEU A 523 -16.69 25.56 -1.99
C LEU A 523 -17.34 24.42 -2.77
N VAL A 524 -18.67 24.45 -2.88
CA VAL A 524 -19.44 23.52 -3.73
C VAL A 524 -20.09 24.25 -4.90
N GLY A 525 -20.21 23.54 -6.02
CA GLY A 525 -20.97 23.94 -7.19
C GLY A 525 -21.62 22.75 -7.87
N LEU A 526 -22.68 23.01 -8.63
CA LEU A 526 -23.45 21.98 -9.34
C LEU A 526 -23.59 22.31 -10.83
N ILE A 527 -23.29 21.33 -11.66
CA ILE A 527 -23.61 21.27 -13.08
C ILE A 527 -24.44 20.01 -13.29
N THR A 528 -25.57 20.10 -13.99
CA THR A 528 -26.37 18.94 -14.40
C THR A 528 -26.40 18.85 -15.92
N TYR A 529 -26.44 17.65 -16.50
CA TYR A 529 -26.42 17.49 -17.95
C TYR A 529 -27.19 16.27 -18.47
N GLY A 530 -27.75 16.43 -19.67
CA GLY A 530 -28.36 15.39 -20.47
C GLY A 530 -28.19 15.73 -21.95
N THR A 531 -29.28 16.04 -22.64
CA THR A 531 -29.27 16.68 -23.98
C THR A 531 -28.66 18.09 -23.94
N MET A 532 -28.73 18.77 -22.78
CA MET A 532 -28.17 20.10 -22.54
C MET A 532 -27.32 20.10 -21.26
N THR A 533 -26.34 21.01 -21.15
CA THR A 533 -25.60 21.26 -19.91
C THR A 533 -26.19 22.46 -19.17
N GLN A 534 -26.41 22.36 -17.86
CA GLN A 534 -26.92 23.44 -17.01
C GLN A 534 -25.94 23.74 -15.86
N VAL A 535 -25.54 25.00 -15.69
CA VAL A 535 -24.71 25.47 -14.57
C VAL A 535 -25.59 26.18 -13.54
N HIS A 536 -25.67 25.70 -12.31
CA HIS A 536 -26.59 26.21 -11.28
C HIS A 536 -26.01 27.40 -10.51
N GLU A 537 -26.79 28.47 -10.35
CA GLU A 537 -26.43 29.68 -9.60
C GLU A 537 -26.92 29.55 -8.14
N LEU A 538 -26.14 28.85 -7.31
CA LEU A 538 -26.43 28.59 -5.89
C LEU A 538 -26.52 29.87 -5.04
N GLY A 539 -26.02 31.01 -5.51
CA GLY A 539 -26.07 32.30 -4.80
C GLY A 539 -27.39 33.06 -4.92
N TYR A 540 -28.41 32.53 -5.61
CA TYR A 540 -29.70 33.17 -5.79
C TYR A 540 -30.78 32.49 -4.96
N ALA A 541 -31.24 33.13 -3.88
CA ALA A 541 -32.13 32.51 -2.89
C ALA A 541 -33.63 32.58 -3.24
N GLU A 542 -34.04 33.41 -4.20
CA GLU A 542 -35.48 33.59 -4.54
C GLU A 542 -36.04 32.43 -5.36
N CYS A 543 -35.23 31.80 -6.21
CA CYS A 543 -35.59 30.63 -7.01
C CYS A 543 -34.35 29.88 -7.51
N SER A 544 -34.51 28.60 -7.86
CA SER A 544 -33.44 27.86 -8.54
C SER A 544 -33.24 28.40 -9.96
N LYS A 545 -32.00 28.78 -10.30
CA LYS A 545 -31.63 29.42 -11.55
C LYS A 545 -30.42 28.72 -12.16
N SER A 546 -30.49 28.36 -13.44
CA SER A 546 -29.39 27.74 -14.17
C SER A 546 -29.08 28.43 -15.50
N TYR A 547 -27.82 28.29 -15.95
CA TYR A 547 -27.34 28.76 -17.26
C TYR A 547 -27.19 27.57 -18.21
N VAL A 548 -27.94 27.58 -19.32
CA VAL A 548 -28.05 26.42 -20.22
C VAL A 548 -27.14 26.56 -21.46
N PHE A 549 -26.32 25.54 -21.70
CA PHE A 549 -25.42 25.37 -22.84
C PHE A 549 -25.92 24.23 -23.74
N ARG A 550 -25.76 24.37 -25.06
CA ARG A 550 -26.25 23.40 -26.05
C ARG A 550 -25.30 22.21 -26.19
N GLY A 551 -25.81 20.99 -26.03
CA GLY A 551 -25.01 19.76 -26.08
C GLY A 551 -24.24 19.58 -27.39
N GLY A 552 -24.86 19.83 -28.54
CA GLY A 552 -24.21 19.72 -29.85
C GLY A 552 -23.19 20.81 -30.19
N LYS A 553 -22.87 21.75 -29.29
CA LYS A 553 -21.93 22.84 -29.55
C LYS A 553 -20.65 22.75 -28.70
N GLU A 554 -19.51 22.92 -29.35
CA GLU A 554 -18.23 23.18 -28.68
C GLU A 554 -18.10 24.66 -28.28
N TYR A 555 -17.65 24.90 -27.05
CA TYR A 555 -17.49 26.25 -26.46
C TYR A 555 -16.03 26.46 -26.04
N THR A 556 -15.48 27.64 -26.36
CA THR A 556 -14.12 28.01 -25.92
C THR A 556 -14.13 28.49 -24.46
N PRO A 557 -12.99 28.45 -23.73
CA PRO A 557 -12.93 28.91 -22.33
C PRO A 557 -13.41 30.36 -22.18
N LYS A 558 -13.03 31.23 -23.12
CA LYS A 558 -13.50 32.61 -23.16
C LYS A 558 -15.01 32.73 -23.40
N GLN A 559 -15.61 31.92 -24.29
CA GLN A 559 -17.06 31.93 -24.46
C GLN A 559 -17.80 31.51 -23.18
N ILE A 560 -17.26 30.55 -22.42
CA ILE A 560 -17.80 30.14 -21.12
C ILE A 560 -17.65 31.30 -20.11
N GLN A 561 -16.48 31.94 -20.05
CA GLN A 561 -16.19 33.09 -19.20
C GLN A 561 -17.14 34.28 -19.47
N ASP A 562 -17.34 34.62 -20.75
CA ASP A 562 -18.19 35.73 -21.18
C ASP A 562 -19.68 35.42 -20.91
N MET A 563 -20.16 34.20 -21.21
CA MET A 563 -21.56 33.80 -20.99
C MET A 563 -21.92 33.72 -19.49
N LEU A 564 -21.03 33.18 -18.65
CA LEU A 564 -21.20 33.13 -17.21
C LEU A 564 -20.81 34.45 -16.50
N ASN A 565 -20.38 35.47 -17.25
CA ASN A 565 -19.95 36.78 -16.73
C ASN A 565 -18.89 36.67 -15.61
N LEU A 566 -17.90 35.80 -15.82
CA LEU A 566 -16.83 35.49 -14.87
C LEU A 566 -15.61 36.43 -14.98
N SER A 567 -15.64 37.41 -15.87
CA SER A 567 -14.49 38.27 -16.18
C SER A 567 -14.34 39.44 -15.19
N SER A 568 -13.19 39.49 -14.51
CA SER A 568 -12.83 40.58 -13.57
C SER A 568 -12.59 41.96 -14.22
N ALA A 569 -12.76 42.06 -15.55
CA ALA A 569 -12.23 43.16 -16.36
C ALA A 569 -13.15 44.40 -16.47
N ASN A 570 -14.45 44.26 -16.22
CA ASN A 570 -15.41 45.38 -16.33
C ASN A 570 -15.51 46.22 -15.04
N ARG A 571 -14.38 46.76 -14.59
CA ARG A 571 -14.35 47.86 -13.61
C ARG A 571 -13.49 49.01 -14.12
N ALA A 572 -14.11 50.18 -14.27
CA ALA A 572 -13.39 51.43 -14.52
C ALA A 572 -12.41 51.73 -13.37
N ALA A 573 -11.32 52.44 -13.67
CA ALA A 573 -10.30 52.78 -12.67
C ALA A 573 -10.92 53.48 -11.44
N PRO A 574 -10.53 53.12 -10.21
CA PRO A 574 -11.09 53.73 -9.00
C PRO A 574 -10.88 55.24 -8.98
N ARG A 575 -11.96 56.01 -8.79
CA ARG A 575 -11.84 57.43 -8.46
C ARG A 575 -11.31 57.54 -7.01
N PRO A 576 -10.31 58.40 -6.74
CA PRO A 576 -9.82 58.58 -5.37
C PRO A 576 -10.93 59.01 -4.42
N GLY A 577 -11.01 58.39 -3.24
CA GLY A 577 -11.84 58.86 -2.13
C GLY A 577 -13.17 58.12 -1.86
N GLN A 578 -13.54 57.09 -2.62
CA GLN A 578 -14.66 56.20 -2.24
C GLN A 578 -14.17 54.89 -1.61
N PRO A 579 -14.88 54.34 -0.59
CA PRO A 579 -14.58 53.03 -0.03
C PRO A 579 -14.85 51.94 -1.08
N VAL A 580 -13.91 51.00 -1.22
CA VAL A 580 -14.06 49.88 -2.15
C VAL A 580 -15.08 48.89 -1.57
N PRO A 581 -16.19 48.59 -2.27
CA PRO A 581 -17.14 47.59 -1.80
C PRO A 581 -16.49 46.19 -1.79
N PRO A 582 -16.89 45.30 -0.86
CA PRO A 582 -16.26 43.99 -0.68
C PRO A 582 -16.23 43.16 -1.97
N GLN A 583 -15.22 42.30 -2.07
CA GLN A 583 -14.91 41.52 -3.27
C GLN A 583 -15.92 40.40 -3.52
N SER A 584 -17.07 40.73 -4.10
CA SER A 584 -17.90 39.73 -4.77
C SER A 584 -17.19 39.26 -6.05
N PHE A 585 -16.58 38.08 -5.98
CA PHE A 585 -16.04 37.37 -7.14
C PHE A 585 -17.22 36.97 -8.05
N GLY A 586 -17.12 37.14 -9.37
CA GLY A 586 -18.16 36.71 -10.31
C GLY A 586 -18.45 35.19 -10.26
N ALA A 587 -17.52 34.42 -9.69
CA ALA A 587 -17.60 32.99 -9.39
C ALA A 587 -18.42 32.66 -8.13
N ALA A 588 -18.48 33.56 -7.14
CA ALA A 588 -19.06 33.31 -5.82
C ALA A 588 -20.60 33.21 -5.79
N ARG A 589 -21.23 33.12 -6.96
CA ARG A 589 -22.64 32.78 -7.17
C ARG A 589 -22.86 31.36 -7.71
N PHE A 590 -21.80 30.73 -8.22
CA PHE A 590 -21.78 29.35 -8.72
C PHE A 590 -21.01 28.41 -7.78
N LEU A 591 -20.09 28.95 -7.00
CA LEU A 591 -19.19 28.22 -6.10
C LEU A 591 -19.22 28.90 -4.72
N LEU A 592 -19.86 28.26 -3.74
CA LEU A 592 -20.16 28.83 -2.42
C LEU A 592 -19.80 27.87 -1.27
N PRO A 593 -19.46 28.38 -0.08
CA PRO A 593 -19.18 27.54 1.09
C PRO A 593 -20.41 26.71 1.46
N ILE A 594 -20.23 25.41 1.75
CA ILE A 594 -21.34 24.49 2.08
C ILE A 594 -22.24 25.06 3.19
N SER A 595 -21.64 25.58 4.26
CA SER A 595 -22.35 26.23 5.37
C SER A 595 -23.28 27.41 5.01
N GLN A 596 -23.25 27.89 3.76
CA GLN A 596 -24.13 28.93 3.24
C GLN A 596 -25.20 28.41 2.27
N VAL A 597 -25.01 27.23 1.66
CA VAL A 597 -25.87 26.70 0.58
C VAL A 597 -26.36 25.27 0.78
N GLU A 598 -25.98 24.58 1.87
CA GLU A 598 -26.32 23.18 2.15
C GLU A 598 -27.80 22.85 1.94
N PHE A 599 -28.70 23.65 2.51
CA PHE A 599 -30.15 23.49 2.35
C PHE A 599 -30.62 23.70 0.90
N GLN A 600 -30.14 24.75 0.23
CA GLN A 600 -30.52 25.05 -1.16
C GLN A 600 -29.99 24.00 -2.13
N LEU A 601 -28.74 23.56 -1.96
CA LEU A 601 -28.13 22.52 -2.79
C LEU A 601 -28.80 21.16 -2.55
N THR A 602 -29.11 20.80 -1.31
CA THR A 602 -29.89 19.59 -0.98
C THR A 602 -31.26 19.61 -1.65
N SER A 603 -32.00 20.72 -1.52
CA SER A 603 -33.31 20.90 -2.16
C SER A 603 -33.25 20.82 -3.69
N ILE A 604 -32.19 21.34 -4.33
CA ILE A 604 -31.96 21.18 -5.78
C ILE A 604 -31.66 19.72 -6.14
N LEU A 605 -30.80 19.04 -5.36
CA LEU A 605 -30.44 17.64 -5.58
C LEU A 605 -31.66 16.71 -5.45
N GLU A 606 -32.43 16.82 -4.37
CA GLU A 606 -33.66 16.03 -4.15
C GLU A 606 -34.65 16.18 -5.31
N GLN A 607 -34.78 17.41 -5.85
CA GLN A 607 -35.67 17.76 -6.96
C GLN A 607 -35.12 17.40 -8.35
N LEU A 608 -33.93 16.80 -8.49
CA LEU A 608 -33.43 16.37 -9.79
C LEU A 608 -34.32 15.29 -10.41
N ALA A 609 -34.84 15.59 -11.60
CA ALA A 609 -35.61 14.70 -12.45
C ALA A 609 -34.76 14.20 -13.64
N ARG A 610 -35.29 13.20 -14.36
CA ARG A 610 -34.70 12.70 -15.62
C ARG A 610 -34.64 13.81 -16.66
N ASP A 611 -33.70 13.74 -17.60
CA ASP A 611 -33.63 14.67 -18.74
C ASP A 611 -34.98 14.66 -19.50
N PRO A 612 -35.65 15.81 -19.72
CA PRO A 612 -37.05 15.84 -20.16
C PRO A 612 -37.26 15.53 -21.65
N TRP A 613 -36.19 15.13 -22.36
CA TRP A 613 -36.22 14.86 -23.79
C TRP A 613 -36.60 13.40 -24.06
N PRO A 614 -37.67 13.12 -24.83
CA PRO A 614 -38.13 11.76 -25.06
C PRO A 614 -37.13 10.98 -25.95
N VAL A 615 -36.82 9.76 -25.54
CA VAL A 615 -35.92 8.84 -26.25
C VAL A 615 -36.75 7.80 -26.99
N ALA A 616 -36.45 7.54 -28.26
CA ALA A 616 -37.12 6.52 -29.05
C ALA A 616 -36.53 5.12 -28.77
N ASN A 617 -37.34 4.06 -28.91
CA ASN A 617 -36.97 2.69 -28.57
C ASN A 617 -35.75 2.14 -29.35
N ASP A 618 -35.43 2.72 -30.51
CA ASP A 618 -34.28 2.39 -31.36
C ASP A 618 -33.02 3.22 -31.04
N LYS A 619 -33.07 4.07 -30.00
CA LYS A 619 -32.05 5.09 -29.70
C LYS A 619 -31.60 5.10 -28.24
N ARG A 620 -30.37 5.60 -28.06
CA ARG A 620 -29.81 6.01 -26.77
C ARG A 620 -30.28 7.44 -26.44
N PRO A 621 -30.31 7.84 -25.15
CA PRO A 621 -30.45 9.25 -24.79
C PRO A 621 -29.40 10.12 -25.48
N LEU A 622 -29.71 11.40 -25.72
CA LEU A 622 -28.71 12.40 -26.07
C LEU A 622 -27.97 12.81 -24.79
N ARG A 623 -26.64 12.69 -24.79
CA ARG A 623 -25.80 12.86 -23.60
C ARG A 623 -24.55 13.64 -23.96
N CYS A 624 -24.51 14.92 -23.57
CA CYS A 624 -23.45 15.86 -23.95
C CYS A 624 -22.28 15.95 -22.95
N THR A 625 -21.81 14.80 -22.44
CA THR A 625 -20.79 14.68 -21.37
C THR A 625 -19.55 15.54 -21.63
N GLY A 626 -19.07 15.58 -22.88
CA GLY A 626 -17.90 16.40 -23.23
C GLY A 626 -18.11 17.91 -23.14
N VAL A 627 -19.33 18.41 -23.37
CA VAL A 627 -19.67 19.82 -23.11
C VAL A 627 -19.76 20.09 -21.60
N ALA A 628 -20.38 19.18 -20.84
CA ALA A 628 -20.49 19.32 -19.38
C ALA A 628 -19.12 19.45 -18.71
N ILE A 629 -18.17 18.57 -19.07
CA ILE A 629 -16.79 18.62 -18.57
C ILE A 629 -16.05 19.86 -19.08
N SER A 630 -16.21 20.26 -20.36
CA SER A 630 -15.55 21.47 -20.89
C SER A 630 -16.03 22.76 -20.20
N VAL A 631 -17.33 22.84 -19.87
CA VAL A 631 -17.92 23.94 -19.10
C VAL A 631 -17.42 23.92 -17.65
N ALA A 632 -17.34 22.74 -17.00
CA ALA A 632 -16.81 22.60 -15.65
C ALA A 632 -15.33 23.03 -15.55
N VAL A 633 -14.47 22.56 -16.47
CA VAL A 633 -13.07 22.99 -16.54
C VAL A 633 -12.97 24.48 -16.88
N GLY A 634 -13.79 24.98 -17.82
CA GLY A 634 -13.78 26.40 -18.20
C GLY A 634 -14.26 27.36 -17.09
N LEU A 635 -15.19 26.92 -16.24
CA LEU A 635 -15.60 27.62 -15.03
C LEU A 635 -14.41 27.75 -14.07
N LEU A 636 -13.83 26.64 -13.62
CA LEU A 636 -12.74 26.65 -12.62
C LEU A 636 -11.45 27.30 -13.16
N GLU A 637 -11.09 27.09 -14.42
CA GLU A 637 -9.95 27.75 -15.09
C GLU A 637 -10.10 29.27 -15.12
N SER A 638 -11.32 29.77 -15.28
CA SER A 638 -11.61 31.22 -15.32
C SER A 638 -11.63 31.89 -13.95
N THR A 639 -11.72 31.13 -12.84
CA THR A 639 -12.05 31.68 -11.51
C THR A 639 -11.08 31.28 -10.40
N PHE A 640 -10.60 30.04 -10.40
CA PHE A 640 -9.80 29.43 -9.33
C PHE A 640 -8.64 28.61 -9.93
N SER A 641 -7.87 29.21 -10.83
CA SER A 641 -6.65 28.60 -11.37
C SER A 641 -5.59 28.40 -10.28
N ASN A 642 -4.78 27.36 -10.43
CA ASN A 642 -3.74 26.93 -9.48
C ASN A 642 -4.23 26.77 -8.02
N THR A 643 -5.43 26.22 -7.87
CA THR A 643 -6.12 25.97 -6.59
C THR A 643 -6.57 24.51 -6.53
N GLY A 644 -6.60 23.93 -5.33
CA GLY A 644 -7.12 22.58 -5.13
C GLY A 644 -8.62 22.44 -5.42
N ALA A 645 -8.97 21.72 -6.49
CA ALA A 645 -10.35 21.43 -6.86
C ALA A 645 -10.53 20.00 -7.38
N ARG A 646 -11.72 19.43 -7.19
CA ARG A 646 -12.19 18.19 -7.82
C ARG A 646 -13.45 18.46 -8.64
N ILE A 647 -13.43 18.07 -9.91
CA ILE A 647 -14.60 17.97 -10.79
C ILE A 647 -15.07 16.52 -10.72
N MET A 648 -16.23 16.27 -10.12
CA MET A 648 -16.78 14.92 -9.92
C MET A 648 -17.82 14.64 -11.00
N VAL A 649 -17.44 13.86 -12.01
CA VAL A 649 -18.29 13.53 -13.16
C VAL A 649 -18.98 12.21 -12.93
N PHE A 650 -20.32 12.24 -12.90
CA PHE A 650 -21.16 11.05 -12.87
C PHE A 650 -21.68 10.82 -14.29
N SER A 651 -21.68 9.58 -14.78
CA SER A 651 -22.19 9.24 -16.11
C SER A 651 -22.83 7.85 -16.13
N GLY A 652 -24.06 7.76 -16.63
CA GLY A 652 -24.81 6.51 -16.78
C GLY A 652 -24.97 6.07 -18.23
N GLY A 653 -23.92 6.25 -19.02
CA GLY A 653 -23.85 5.80 -20.41
C GLY A 653 -22.83 6.60 -21.22
N PRO A 654 -22.65 6.27 -22.50
CA PRO A 654 -21.68 6.94 -23.35
C PRO A 654 -22.14 8.36 -23.72
N ALA A 655 -21.17 9.22 -24.06
CA ALA A 655 -21.45 10.51 -24.69
C ALA A 655 -21.95 10.29 -26.13
N THR A 656 -23.15 10.80 -26.42
CA THR A 656 -23.87 10.58 -27.70
C THR A 656 -24.17 11.88 -28.47
N GLU A 657 -23.84 13.04 -27.92
CA GLU A 657 -23.94 14.33 -28.61
C GLU A 657 -22.71 15.21 -28.34
N GLY A 658 -22.32 16.01 -29.35
CA GLY A 658 -21.34 17.09 -29.18
C GLY A 658 -19.87 16.67 -29.30
N PRO A 659 -18.94 17.56 -28.90
CA PRO A 659 -17.53 17.19 -28.78
C PRO A 659 -17.34 16.14 -27.67
N GLY A 660 -16.45 15.17 -27.89
CA GLY A 660 -16.27 14.02 -26.97
C GLY A 660 -17.20 12.82 -27.23
N MET A 661 -18.15 12.91 -28.16
CA MET A 661 -19.05 11.81 -28.52
C MET A 661 -18.29 10.49 -28.83
N VAL A 662 -18.71 9.41 -28.15
CA VAL A 662 -18.09 8.07 -28.15
C VAL A 662 -18.79 7.13 -29.14
N VAL A 663 -20.11 7.23 -29.27
CA VAL A 663 -20.99 6.46 -30.15
C VAL A 663 -22.16 7.35 -30.58
N SER A 664 -22.80 7.12 -31.73
CA SER A 664 -24.04 7.83 -32.02
C SER A 664 -25.21 7.37 -31.13
N ASN A 665 -26.30 8.14 -31.14
CA ASN A 665 -27.52 7.79 -30.43
C ASN A 665 -28.30 6.62 -31.09
N GLU A 666 -27.83 6.00 -32.17
CA GLU A 666 -28.50 4.90 -32.86
C GLU A 666 -28.13 3.55 -32.23
N LEU A 667 -29.07 2.79 -31.65
CA LEU A 667 -28.73 1.50 -30.99
C LEU A 667 -28.16 0.45 -31.94
N ARG A 668 -28.50 0.54 -33.23
CA ARG A 668 -27.93 -0.29 -34.31
C ARG A 668 -26.42 -0.06 -34.55
N GLU A 669 -25.85 1.02 -34.01
CA GLU A 669 -24.40 1.20 -33.94
C GLU A 669 -23.89 0.70 -32.58
N PRO A 670 -23.06 -0.35 -32.53
CA PRO A 670 -22.50 -0.84 -31.28
C PRO A 670 -21.45 0.13 -30.71
N ILE A 671 -21.23 0.07 -29.39
CA ILE A 671 -20.08 0.74 -28.78
C ILE A 671 -18.82 -0.07 -29.13
N ARG A 672 -17.73 0.63 -29.48
CA ARG A 672 -16.46 0.00 -29.87
C ARG A 672 -15.93 -1.03 -28.86
N SER A 673 -15.44 -2.14 -29.39
CA SER A 673 -14.63 -3.16 -28.70
C SER A 673 -13.13 -2.98 -29.00
N HIS A 674 -12.25 -3.72 -28.33
CA HIS A 674 -10.82 -3.76 -28.66
C HIS A 674 -10.58 -4.20 -30.11
N HIS A 675 -11.31 -5.22 -30.59
CA HIS A 675 -11.24 -5.71 -31.96
C HIS A 675 -11.57 -4.65 -33.02
N ASP A 676 -12.45 -3.70 -32.70
CA ASP A 676 -12.78 -2.58 -33.60
C ASP A 676 -11.67 -1.52 -33.62
N ILE A 677 -10.96 -1.35 -32.50
CA ILE A 677 -9.81 -0.44 -32.35
C ILE A 677 -8.60 -1.01 -33.11
N ASP A 678 -8.29 -2.29 -32.90
CA ASP A 678 -7.19 -3.03 -33.56
C ASP A 678 -7.33 -3.05 -35.10
N ARG A 679 -8.57 -3.01 -35.60
CA ARG A 679 -8.91 -2.95 -37.03
C ARG A 679 -9.08 -1.53 -37.58
N ASP A 680 -8.90 -0.51 -36.75
CA ASP A 680 -9.18 0.91 -37.04
C ASP A 680 -10.59 1.20 -37.60
N SER A 681 -11.57 0.38 -37.25
CA SER A 681 -12.99 0.54 -37.62
C SER A 681 -13.75 1.52 -36.69
N VAL A 682 -13.02 2.32 -35.89
CA VAL A 682 -13.55 3.21 -34.85
C VAL A 682 -13.77 4.65 -35.30
N LYS A 683 -14.99 4.96 -35.72
CA LYS A 683 -15.41 6.27 -36.26
C LYS A 683 -15.18 7.47 -35.32
N HIS A 684 -15.25 7.27 -34.00
CA HIS A 684 -15.33 8.35 -33.02
C HIS A 684 -14.10 8.45 -32.10
N PHE A 685 -13.56 7.29 -31.68
CA PHE A 685 -12.48 7.12 -30.72
C PHE A 685 -11.35 8.16 -30.82
N LYS A 686 -10.72 8.28 -31.99
CA LYS A 686 -9.58 9.18 -32.25
C LYS A 686 -9.92 10.67 -32.07
N ARG A 687 -11.17 11.08 -32.31
CA ARG A 687 -11.63 12.46 -32.11
C ARG A 687 -11.99 12.73 -30.65
N ALA A 688 -12.67 11.79 -30.01
CA ALA A 688 -13.09 11.91 -28.62
C ALA A 688 -11.89 11.89 -27.65
N SER A 689 -10.96 10.93 -27.80
CA SER A 689 -9.73 10.85 -26.99
C SER A 689 -8.93 12.14 -27.04
N LYS A 690 -8.72 12.71 -28.24
CA LYS A 690 -8.00 13.98 -28.42
C LYS A 690 -8.71 15.18 -27.79
N PHE A 691 -10.05 15.18 -27.76
CA PHE A 691 -10.82 16.21 -27.09
C PHE A 691 -10.66 16.14 -25.56
N TYR A 692 -10.83 14.94 -24.98
CA TYR A 692 -10.66 14.73 -23.54
C TYR A 692 -9.21 14.92 -23.07
N GLU A 693 -8.21 14.54 -23.87
CA GLU A 693 -6.80 14.89 -23.65
C GLU A 693 -6.58 16.41 -23.55
N GLY A 694 -7.27 17.19 -24.38
CA GLY A 694 -7.23 18.66 -24.34
C GLY A 694 -7.85 19.25 -23.06
N LEU A 695 -8.93 18.66 -22.56
CA LEU A 695 -9.54 19.04 -21.28
C LEU A 695 -8.65 18.63 -20.09
N ALA A 696 -8.11 17.40 -20.11
CA ALA A 696 -7.21 16.87 -19.11
C ALA A 696 -5.97 17.76 -18.92
N LYS A 697 -5.35 18.19 -20.03
CA LYS A 697 -4.20 19.09 -20.01
C LYS A 697 -4.54 20.45 -19.38
N ARG A 698 -5.71 21.03 -19.68
CA ARG A 698 -6.17 22.29 -19.07
C ARG A 698 -6.41 22.15 -17.56
N ALA A 699 -7.14 21.12 -17.14
CA ALA A 699 -7.42 20.85 -15.73
C ALA A 699 -6.12 20.60 -14.93
N ALA A 700 -5.25 19.72 -15.45
CA ALA A 700 -3.98 19.38 -14.79
C ALA A 700 -3.04 20.59 -14.64
N GLN A 701 -2.92 21.42 -15.69
CA GLN A 701 -2.16 22.66 -15.61
C GLN A 701 -2.72 23.62 -14.55
N ASN A 702 -4.05 23.74 -14.46
CA ASN A 702 -4.71 24.57 -13.45
C ASN A 702 -4.77 23.95 -12.04
N GLY A 703 -4.39 22.68 -11.85
CA GLY A 703 -4.40 22.02 -10.53
C GLY A 703 -5.73 21.41 -10.12
N HIS A 704 -6.64 21.21 -11.08
CA HIS A 704 -7.96 20.63 -10.87
C HIS A 704 -7.92 19.14 -11.19
N ALA A 705 -8.40 18.32 -10.27
CA ALA A 705 -8.62 16.89 -10.48
C ALA A 705 -9.97 16.62 -11.15
N ILE A 706 -10.07 15.56 -11.95
CA ILE A 706 -11.32 15.10 -12.57
C ILE A 706 -11.56 13.65 -12.18
N ASP A 707 -12.57 13.42 -11.35
CA ASP A 707 -13.03 12.10 -10.92
C ASP A 707 -14.14 11.61 -11.86
N LEU A 708 -14.13 10.31 -12.22
CA LEU A 708 -15.06 9.67 -13.14
C LEU A 708 -15.83 8.54 -12.44
N PHE A 709 -17.14 8.69 -12.31
CA PHE A 709 -18.04 7.70 -11.71
C PHE A 709 -19.00 7.17 -12.78
N ALA A 710 -18.78 5.93 -13.21
CA ALA A 710 -19.64 5.22 -14.15
C ALA A 710 -20.65 4.35 -13.38
N GLY A 711 -21.93 4.56 -13.67
CA GLY A 711 -23.05 3.73 -13.18
C GLY A 711 -23.89 3.28 -14.37
N CYS A 712 -23.45 2.23 -15.07
CA CYS A 712 -24.04 1.80 -16.33
C CYS A 712 -23.75 0.31 -16.61
N LEU A 713 -24.71 -0.39 -17.23
CA LEU A 713 -24.61 -1.79 -17.64
C LEU A 713 -23.75 -2.02 -18.91
N ASP A 714 -23.37 -0.95 -19.60
CA ASP A 714 -22.55 -0.94 -20.81
C ASP A 714 -21.55 0.25 -20.75
N GLN A 715 -20.59 0.28 -21.65
CA GLN A 715 -19.47 1.21 -21.67
C GLN A 715 -19.90 2.69 -21.73
N VAL A 716 -19.19 3.55 -20.99
CA VAL A 716 -19.46 5.00 -20.91
C VAL A 716 -18.43 5.86 -21.67
N GLY A 717 -17.38 5.25 -22.20
CA GLY A 717 -16.27 5.96 -22.84
C GLY A 717 -15.08 6.22 -21.91
N LEU A 718 -14.87 5.37 -20.90
CA LEU A 718 -13.69 5.47 -20.02
C LEU A 718 -12.38 5.38 -20.81
N LEU A 719 -12.29 4.62 -21.91
CA LEU A 719 -11.05 4.58 -22.69
C LEU A 719 -10.69 5.96 -23.28
N GLU A 720 -11.66 6.73 -23.79
CA GLU A 720 -11.45 8.09 -24.28
C GLU A 720 -11.27 9.09 -23.14
N MET A 721 -11.98 8.91 -22.02
CA MET A 721 -11.98 9.82 -20.88
C MET A 721 -10.85 9.60 -19.86
N LYS A 722 -10.15 8.44 -19.87
CA LYS A 722 -9.16 8.06 -18.83
C LYS A 722 -8.10 9.12 -18.55
N LEU A 723 -7.73 9.91 -19.55
CA LEU A 723 -6.70 10.95 -19.39
C LEU A 723 -7.15 12.09 -18.46
N LEU A 724 -8.46 12.33 -18.32
CA LEU A 724 -9.01 13.28 -17.35
C LEU A 724 -8.57 12.90 -15.93
N ALA A 725 -8.70 11.62 -15.57
CA ALA A 725 -8.25 11.07 -14.30
C ALA A 725 -6.72 10.90 -14.26
N ASN A 726 -6.14 10.20 -15.25
CA ASN A 726 -4.72 9.82 -15.27
C ASN A 726 -3.76 11.02 -15.31
N MET A 727 -4.13 12.17 -15.89
CA MET A 727 -3.27 13.36 -15.90
C MET A 727 -3.41 14.20 -14.63
N THR A 728 -4.45 13.96 -13.81
CA THR A 728 -4.72 14.77 -12.61
C THR A 728 -4.62 14.01 -11.29
N ASN A 729 -4.51 12.67 -11.34
CA ASN A 729 -4.74 11.76 -10.21
C ASN A 729 -6.18 11.88 -9.65
N GLY A 730 -7.15 12.09 -10.54
CA GLY A 730 -8.56 11.88 -10.20
C GLY A 730 -8.91 10.39 -10.22
N VAL A 731 -9.98 10.00 -9.53
CA VAL A 731 -10.43 8.62 -9.35
C VAL A 731 -11.20 8.12 -10.57
N ILE A 732 -11.12 6.83 -10.89
CA ILE A 732 -12.14 6.14 -11.71
C ILE A 732 -12.87 5.08 -10.86
N VAL A 733 -14.20 5.19 -10.76
CA VAL A 733 -15.08 4.13 -10.23
C VAL A 733 -15.94 3.61 -11.38
N LEU A 734 -15.82 2.32 -11.69
CA LEU A 734 -16.64 1.62 -12.66
C LEU A 734 -17.65 0.72 -11.93
N SER A 735 -18.94 0.88 -12.22
CA SER A 735 -20.01 0.08 -11.61
C SER A 735 -21.20 -0.13 -12.56
N ASP A 736 -21.85 -1.29 -12.42
CA ASP A 736 -23.04 -1.69 -13.19
C ASP A 736 -24.22 -0.70 -13.04
N SER A 737 -24.30 0.03 -11.91
CA SER A 737 -25.39 0.96 -11.56
C SER A 737 -25.02 1.80 -10.32
N PHE A 738 -25.54 3.04 -10.22
CA PHE A 738 -25.43 3.90 -9.03
C PHE A 738 -26.22 3.37 -7.82
N ALA A 739 -27.15 2.43 -8.02
CA ALA A 739 -27.83 1.73 -6.93
C ALA A 739 -26.89 0.78 -6.15
N THR A 740 -25.78 0.35 -6.74
CA THR A 740 -24.87 -0.66 -6.19
C THR A 740 -24.12 -0.20 -4.93
N SER A 741 -23.74 -1.16 -4.08
CA SER A 741 -22.81 -0.94 -2.97
C SER A 741 -21.43 -0.49 -3.45
N ILE A 742 -20.97 -0.99 -4.61
CA ILE A 742 -19.70 -0.63 -5.24
C ILE A 742 -19.60 0.88 -5.41
N PHE A 743 -20.57 1.51 -6.10
CA PHE A 743 -20.58 2.96 -6.25
C PHE A 743 -20.73 3.66 -4.89
N LYS A 744 -21.79 3.33 -4.13
CA LYS A 744 -22.16 4.07 -2.91
C LYS A 744 -21.04 4.11 -1.87
N GLN A 745 -20.42 2.96 -1.57
CA GLN A 745 -19.34 2.90 -0.59
C GLN A 745 -18.03 3.47 -1.13
N SER A 746 -17.70 3.27 -2.43
CA SER A 746 -16.50 3.88 -3.02
C SER A 746 -16.57 5.40 -3.03
N PHE A 747 -17.70 5.97 -3.46
CA PHE A 747 -17.90 7.42 -3.51
C PHE A 747 -17.79 8.05 -2.11
N ILE A 748 -18.40 7.43 -1.10
CA ILE A 748 -18.32 7.91 0.29
C ILE A 748 -16.89 7.81 0.87
N ARG A 749 -16.13 6.75 0.55
CA ARG A 749 -14.73 6.59 1.01
C ARG A 749 -13.77 7.65 0.50
N ILE A 750 -14.09 8.36 -0.59
CA ILE A 750 -13.28 9.51 -1.04
C ILE A 750 -13.27 10.61 0.02
N PHE A 751 -14.33 10.74 0.82
CA PHE A 751 -14.46 11.73 1.89
C PHE A 751 -14.00 11.21 3.27
N ASN A 752 -13.23 10.11 3.32
CA ASN A 752 -12.61 9.61 4.54
C ASN A 752 -11.78 10.70 5.25
N LYS A 753 -11.81 10.69 6.59
CA LYS A 753 -11.18 11.70 7.44
C LYS A 753 -10.00 11.15 8.23
N ASP A 754 -9.06 12.03 8.58
CA ASP A 754 -7.98 11.76 9.51
C ASP A 754 -8.48 11.79 10.98
N SER A 755 -7.59 11.46 11.93
CA SER A 755 -7.87 11.53 13.37
C SER A 755 -8.10 12.95 13.91
N GLN A 756 -7.99 13.98 13.07
CA GLN A 756 -8.31 15.39 13.36
C GLN A 756 -9.62 15.85 12.70
N GLY A 757 -10.31 14.99 11.95
CA GLY A 757 -11.56 15.28 11.26
C GLY A 757 -11.41 15.97 9.89
N HIS A 758 -10.19 16.15 9.37
CA HIS A 758 -9.93 16.69 8.04
C HIS A 758 -9.99 15.58 6.98
N LEU A 759 -10.31 15.89 5.72
CA LEU A 759 -10.29 14.89 4.65
C LEU A 759 -8.86 14.37 4.44
N GLN A 760 -8.68 13.06 4.25
CA GLN A 760 -7.35 12.45 4.06
C GLN A 760 -6.64 12.87 2.75
N MET A 761 -7.34 13.56 1.84
CA MET A 761 -6.81 13.97 0.54
C MET A 761 -6.00 15.28 0.59
N GLY A 762 -4.90 15.32 -0.16
CA GLY A 762 -4.18 16.54 -0.53
C GLY A 762 -4.61 17.06 -1.91
N PHE A 763 -4.25 18.30 -2.23
CA PHE A 763 -4.58 18.97 -3.50
C PHE A 763 -3.41 19.78 -4.10
N ASN A 764 -3.50 20.04 -5.41
CA ASN A 764 -2.63 20.93 -6.20
C ASN A 764 -1.13 20.72 -5.89
N ALA A 765 -0.71 19.46 -5.83
CA ALA A 765 0.61 19.09 -5.38
C ALA A 765 1.66 19.22 -6.48
N THR A 766 2.88 19.59 -6.09
CA THR A 766 4.08 19.51 -6.92
C THR A 766 5.07 18.55 -6.29
N PHE A 767 5.45 17.52 -7.05
CA PHE A 767 6.35 16.45 -6.68
C PHE A 767 7.69 16.65 -7.40
N ASP A 768 8.78 16.77 -6.67
CA ASP A 768 10.13 17.07 -7.18
C ASP A 768 11.14 16.06 -6.63
N VAL A 769 12.02 15.55 -7.50
CA VAL A 769 12.97 14.48 -7.19
C VAL A 769 14.39 14.97 -7.45
N GLN A 770 15.22 14.92 -6.41
CA GLN A 770 16.62 15.33 -6.46
C GLN A 770 17.53 14.12 -6.20
N THR A 771 18.61 14.00 -6.99
CA THR A 771 19.54 12.87 -6.94
C THR A 771 20.99 13.35 -6.79
N THR A 772 21.88 12.50 -6.28
CA THR A 772 23.33 12.79 -6.37
C THR A 772 23.80 12.75 -7.82
N LYS A 773 24.99 13.30 -8.10
CA LYS A 773 25.47 13.51 -9.47
C LYS A 773 25.60 12.22 -10.29
N GLU A 774 25.81 11.07 -9.65
CA GLU A 774 25.99 9.73 -10.22
C GLU A 774 24.70 9.12 -10.79
N LEU A 775 23.54 9.56 -10.27
CA LEU A 775 22.22 9.04 -10.60
C LEU A 775 21.38 10.12 -11.31
N LYS A 776 20.56 9.73 -12.27
CA LYS A 776 19.62 10.62 -12.98
C LYS A 776 18.22 10.01 -12.99
N VAL A 777 17.23 10.87 -13.15
CA VAL A 777 15.81 10.58 -13.26
C VAL A 777 15.46 10.37 -14.73
N SER A 778 15.01 9.16 -15.05
CA SER A 778 14.56 8.76 -16.39
C SER A 778 13.08 9.10 -16.65
N GLY A 779 12.27 9.20 -15.59
CA GLY A 779 10.89 9.64 -15.67
C GLY A 779 10.00 8.99 -14.61
N LEU A 780 8.68 9.10 -14.81
CA LEU A 780 7.65 8.64 -13.86
C LEU A 780 6.52 7.88 -14.57
N ILE A 781 6.04 6.78 -13.97
CA ILE A 781 4.80 6.10 -14.38
C ILE A 781 3.83 6.06 -13.18
N GLY A 782 2.68 6.70 -13.36
CA GLY A 782 1.69 7.03 -12.35
C GLY A 782 0.90 8.25 -12.80
N HIS A 783 -0.10 8.67 -12.05
CA HIS A 783 -1.01 9.74 -12.48
C HIS A 783 -0.47 11.14 -12.20
N ALA A 784 0.01 11.84 -13.25
CA ALA A 784 0.61 13.17 -13.13
C ALA A 784 0.71 13.89 -14.49
N ILE A 785 1.19 15.14 -14.46
CA ILE A 785 1.80 15.81 -15.62
C ILE A 785 3.23 16.26 -15.32
N SER A 786 4.07 16.34 -16.36
CA SER A 786 5.39 16.99 -16.29
C SER A 786 5.26 18.46 -15.87
N ALA A 787 6.04 18.88 -14.88
CA ALA A 787 6.21 20.30 -14.55
C ALA A 787 7.28 20.98 -15.45
N ASN A 788 7.86 20.24 -16.40
CA ASN A 788 8.90 20.66 -17.34
C ASN A 788 10.16 21.27 -16.70
N LYS A 789 10.40 20.99 -15.40
CA LYS A 789 11.62 21.35 -14.69
C LYS A 789 12.81 20.64 -15.34
N LYS A 790 13.65 21.40 -16.05
CA LYS A 790 14.99 20.96 -16.46
C LYS A 790 15.97 21.18 -15.31
N SER A 791 16.74 20.15 -14.95
CA SER A 791 17.66 20.16 -13.83
C SER A 791 18.85 19.23 -14.09
N ALA A 792 19.92 19.35 -13.31
CA ALA A 792 21.06 18.42 -13.35
C ALA A 792 20.73 16.99 -12.84
N CYS A 793 19.48 16.74 -12.45
CA CYS A 793 18.99 15.41 -12.07
C CYS A 793 18.27 14.71 -13.24
N VAL A 794 17.96 15.37 -14.36
CA VAL A 794 17.27 14.76 -15.51
C VAL A 794 18.24 13.90 -16.34
N GLY A 795 17.80 12.71 -16.74
CA GLY A 795 18.57 11.76 -17.56
C GLY A 795 18.42 11.94 -19.07
N GLU A 796 19.10 11.06 -19.81
CA GLU A 796 18.96 10.88 -21.27
C GLU A 796 17.97 9.76 -21.58
N THR A 797 17.92 8.72 -20.75
CA THR A 797 17.03 7.57 -20.91
C THR A 797 15.61 7.94 -20.49
N GLU A 798 14.64 7.84 -21.38
CA GLU A 798 13.23 8.22 -21.11
C GLU A 798 12.38 7.01 -20.73
N ILE A 799 11.68 7.07 -19.58
CA ILE A 799 10.70 6.07 -19.14
C ILE A 799 9.45 6.78 -18.60
N GLY A 800 8.29 6.57 -19.22
CA GLY A 800 7.04 7.20 -18.80
C GLY A 800 7.00 8.71 -19.08
N ILE A 801 6.53 9.49 -18.10
CA ILE A 801 6.51 10.96 -18.11
C ILE A 801 7.92 11.47 -17.83
N ALA A 802 8.77 11.39 -18.86
CA ALA A 802 10.20 11.66 -18.82
C ALA A 802 10.56 13.15 -18.98
N GLN A 803 11.83 13.43 -19.29
CA GLN A 803 12.35 14.77 -19.65
C GLN A 803 12.20 15.85 -18.56
N THR A 804 11.95 15.46 -17.32
CA THR A 804 11.90 16.35 -16.15
C THR A 804 12.31 15.61 -14.87
N SER A 805 12.56 16.37 -13.80
CA SER A 805 12.72 15.85 -12.44
C SER A 805 11.59 16.29 -11.50
N ALA A 806 10.52 16.90 -12.03
CA ALA A 806 9.37 17.31 -11.24
C ALA A 806 8.05 17.24 -12.01
N TRP A 807 6.97 16.95 -11.29
CA TRP A 807 5.63 16.72 -11.81
C TRP A 807 4.58 17.47 -10.97
N LYS A 808 3.38 17.64 -11.54
CA LYS A 808 2.21 18.16 -10.86
C LYS A 808 1.15 17.06 -10.76
N ILE A 809 0.57 16.91 -9.57
CA ILE A 809 -0.41 15.89 -9.20
C ILE A 809 -1.57 16.64 -8.53
N CYS A 810 -2.77 16.65 -9.12
CA CYS A 810 -3.79 17.65 -8.75
C CYS A 810 -4.56 17.29 -7.47
N THR A 811 -4.57 16.02 -7.09
CA THR A 811 -4.97 15.55 -5.77
C THR A 811 -4.13 14.34 -5.37
N LEU A 812 -3.96 14.10 -4.08
CA LEU A 812 -3.21 12.98 -3.52
C LEU A 812 -4.06 12.29 -2.46
N THR A 813 -3.93 10.98 -2.32
CA THR A 813 -4.44 10.22 -1.17
C THR A 813 -3.29 9.52 -0.44
N PRO A 814 -3.50 8.98 0.78
CA PRO A 814 -2.49 8.16 1.45
C PRO A 814 -2.09 6.87 0.71
N ARG A 815 -2.89 6.43 -0.27
CA ARG A 815 -2.61 5.28 -1.16
C ARG A 815 -1.93 5.64 -2.47
N THR A 816 -1.95 6.92 -2.91
CA THR A 816 -1.40 7.30 -4.22
C THR A 816 0.10 6.99 -4.30
N SER A 817 0.46 5.99 -5.09
CA SER A 817 1.82 5.48 -5.29
C SER A 817 2.29 5.69 -6.73
N THR A 818 3.46 6.32 -6.88
CA THR A 818 4.06 6.66 -8.19
C THR A 818 5.38 5.92 -8.40
N ALA A 819 5.63 5.42 -9.61
CA ALA A 819 6.87 4.75 -9.96
C ALA A 819 7.85 5.76 -10.59
N VAL A 820 9.00 6.00 -9.97
CA VAL A 820 10.08 6.86 -10.49
C VAL A 820 11.25 6.01 -10.93
N TYR A 821 11.73 6.23 -12.16
CA TYR A 821 12.79 5.44 -12.79
C TYR A 821 14.08 6.23 -12.86
N PHE A 822 15.21 5.54 -12.73
CA PHE A 822 16.54 6.14 -12.64
C PHE A 822 17.58 5.42 -13.50
N GLU A 823 18.60 6.16 -13.95
CA GLU A 823 19.80 5.62 -14.59
C GLU A 823 21.08 6.06 -13.86
N VAL A 824 22.07 5.16 -13.81
CA VAL A 824 23.43 5.49 -13.35
C VAL A 824 24.19 6.07 -14.53
N VAL A 825 24.75 7.27 -14.39
CA VAL A 825 25.50 7.96 -15.47
C VAL A 825 27.01 7.90 -15.32
N THR A 826 27.52 7.32 -14.22
CA THR A 826 28.97 7.13 -14.00
C THR A 826 29.59 6.32 -15.16
N PRO A 827 30.62 6.85 -15.85
CA PRO A 827 31.30 6.14 -16.93
C PRO A 827 32.00 4.87 -16.46
N ALA A 828 32.08 3.85 -17.33
CA ALA A 828 32.87 2.66 -17.05
C ALA A 828 34.36 3.01 -16.90
N GLY A 829 35.04 2.36 -15.96
CA GLY A 829 36.46 2.59 -15.66
C GLY A 829 36.76 3.80 -14.77
N GLN A 830 35.75 4.59 -14.36
CA GLN A 830 35.91 5.58 -13.29
C GLN A 830 35.47 4.97 -11.95
N PRO A 831 36.40 4.66 -11.02
CA PRO A 831 36.03 4.14 -9.71
C PRO A 831 35.34 5.23 -8.88
N LEU A 832 34.19 4.88 -8.30
CA LEU A 832 33.63 5.67 -7.21
C LEU A 832 34.46 5.42 -5.93
N GLN A 833 34.42 6.36 -4.98
CA GLN A 833 35.10 6.15 -3.70
C GLN A 833 34.46 4.99 -2.92
N ALA A 834 35.28 4.19 -2.23
CA ALA A 834 34.80 3.13 -1.36
C ALA A 834 33.82 3.70 -0.30
N GLY A 835 32.70 3.01 -0.06
CA GLY A 835 31.64 3.50 0.82
C GLY A 835 30.78 4.63 0.25
N SER A 836 30.95 5.00 -1.03
CA SER A 836 30.10 6.00 -1.68
C SER A 836 28.63 5.58 -1.72
N ARG A 837 27.75 6.55 -1.48
CA ARG A 837 26.30 6.38 -1.46
C ARG A 837 25.64 7.31 -2.46
N GLY A 838 24.70 6.78 -3.23
CA GLY A 838 23.74 7.60 -3.95
C GLY A 838 22.60 7.97 -3.02
N LEU A 839 22.08 9.18 -3.18
CA LEU A 839 20.90 9.66 -2.45
C LEU A 839 19.80 10.05 -3.44
N ILE A 840 18.56 9.84 -3.00
CA ILE A 840 17.35 10.37 -3.62
C ILE A 840 16.60 11.16 -2.54
N GLN A 841 16.21 12.39 -2.84
CA GLN A 841 15.27 13.17 -2.03
C GLN A 841 14.01 13.43 -2.84
N PHE A 842 12.91 12.90 -2.33
CA PHE A 842 11.54 13.13 -2.78
C PHE A 842 10.98 14.34 -2.02
N VAL A 843 10.42 15.31 -2.73
CA VAL A 843 9.87 16.56 -2.16
C VAL A 843 8.46 16.77 -2.71
N THR A 844 7.45 16.75 -1.84
CA THR A 844 6.03 16.86 -2.21
C THR A 844 5.41 18.06 -1.49
N HIS A 845 5.21 19.15 -2.21
CA HIS A 845 4.55 20.35 -1.72
C HIS A 845 3.06 20.31 -2.11
N PHE A 846 2.14 20.44 -1.17
CA PHE A 846 0.70 20.27 -1.42
C PHE A 846 -0.19 21.14 -0.52
N GLN A 847 -1.42 21.36 -0.96
CA GLN A 847 -2.50 21.93 -0.14
C GLN A 847 -3.15 20.80 0.67
N HIS A 848 -3.07 20.87 2.00
CA HIS A 848 -3.80 19.99 2.91
C HIS A 848 -5.27 20.41 2.99
N SER A 849 -6.16 19.45 3.22
CA SER A 849 -7.61 19.67 3.32
C SER A 849 -8.05 20.64 4.44
N SER A 850 -7.20 20.83 5.46
CA SER A 850 -7.36 21.85 6.52
C SER A 850 -7.12 23.30 6.07
N GLY A 851 -6.78 23.53 4.79
CA GLY A 851 -6.40 24.86 4.27
C GLY A 851 -4.96 25.27 4.60
N GLN A 852 -4.12 24.38 5.11
CA GLN A 852 -2.68 24.60 5.29
C GLN A 852 -1.91 24.20 4.02
N MET A 853 -0.81 24.91 3.72
CA MET A 853 0.19 24.37 2.78
C MET A 853 1.19 23.51 3.57
N ARG A 854 1.52 22.33 3.04
CA ARG A 854 2.49 21.40 3.63
C ARG A 854 3.56 20.99 2.65
N LEU A 855 4.71 20.59 3.20
CA LEU A 855 5.83 20.01 2.46
C LEU A 855 6.21 18.67 3.08
N ARG A 856 6.01 17.57 2.37
CA ARG A 856 6.53 16.25 2.75
C ARG A 856 7.85 15.99 2.06
N VAL A 857 8.84 15.53 2.81
CA VAL A 857 10.21 15.29 2.35
C VAL A 857 10.63 13.89 2.79
N SER A 858 11.02 13.04 1.84
CA SER A 858 11.60 11.72 2.09
C SER A 858 12.97 11.65 1.45
N THR A 859 14.03 11.52 2.26
CA THR A 859 15.39 11.34 1.78
C THR A 859 15.87 9.93 2.10
N ILE A 860 16.34 9.22 1.07
CA ILE A 860 16.93 7.88 1.21
C ILE A 860 18.35 7.87 0.64
N ALA A 861 19.19 7.00 1.20
CA ALA A 861 20.50 6.67 0.66
C ALA A 861 20.60 5.17 0.37
N ARG A 862 21.39 4.78 -0.64
CA ARG A 862 21.84 3.39 -0.90
C ARG A 862 23.31 3.38 -1.30
N ASN A 863 24.00 2.27 -1.05
CA ASN A 863 25.41 2.12 -1.40
C ASN A 863 25.56 1.86 -2.93
N PHE A 864 26.64 2.37 -3.53
CA PHE A 864 27.11 1.86 -4.80
C PHE A 864 28.01 0.63 -4.59
N ALA A 865 28.00 -0.31 -5.54
CA ALA A 865 28.86 -1.48 -5.55
C ALA A 865 29.48 -1.74 -6.92
N GLU A 866 30.64 -2.40 -6.93
CA GLU A 866 31.38 -2.71 -8.17
C GLU A 866 30.73 -3.84 -8.98
N ALA A 867 31.10 -3.92 -10.26
CA ALA A 867 30.50 -4.89 -11.18
C ALA A 867 30.78 -6.34 -10.74
N GLY A 868 29.73 -7.16 -10.69
CA GLY A 868 29.81 -8.53 -10.17
C GLY A 868 29.79 -8.67 -8.65
N SER A 869 29.64 -7.58 -7.88
CA SER A 869 29.50 -7.69 -6.42
C SER A 869 28.23 -8.46 -6.02
N PRO A 870 28.32 -9.50 -5.17
CA PRO A 870 27.15 -10.29 -4.76
C PRO A 870 26.14 -9.48 -3.92
N THR A 871 26.56 -8.32 -3.40
CA THR A 871 25.66 -7.38 -2.70
C THR A 871 24.62 -6.75 -3.63
N ILE A 872 24.87 -6.68 -4.95
CA ILE A 872 23.90 -6.21 -5.93
C ILE A 872 22.76 -7.23 -6.04
N SER A 873 23.08 -8.50 -6.32
CA SER A 873 22.09 -9.59 -6.40
C SER A 873 21.34 -9.79 -5.09
N ALA A 874 22.00 -9.75 -3.94
CA ALA A 874 21.36 -9.88 -2.63
C ALA A 874 20.45 -8.69 -2.26
N SER A 875 20.49 -7.59 -3.02
CA SER A 875 19.68 -6.39 -2.80
C SER A 875 18.44 -6.27 -3.69
N PHE A 876 18.21 -7.25 -4.56
CA PHE A 876 17.09 -7.28 -5.49
C PHE A 876 15.77 -7.56 -4.75
N ASP A 877 14.81 -6.68 -4.96
CA ASP A 877 13.44 -6.75 -4.44
C ASP A 877 12.54 -7.26 -5.58
N GLN A 878 12.37 -8.58 -5.68
CA GLN A 878 11.61 -9.20 -6.78
C GLN A 878 10.16 -8.74 -6.87
N GLU A 879 9.56 -8.33 -5.75
CA GLU A 879 8.19 -7.83 -5.66
C GLU A 879 8.08 -6.42 -6.26
N ALA A 880 8.88 -5.48 -5.73
CA ALA A 880 8.93 -4.12 -6.27
C ALA A 880 9.37 -4.12 -7.73
N ALA A 881 10.36 -4.94 -8.09
CA ALA A 881 10.81 -5.13 -9.46
C ALA A 881 9.70 -5.66 -10.39
N ALA A 882 8.85 -6.57 -9.91
CA ALA A 882 7.74 -7.10 -10.70
C ALA A 882 6.68 -6.02 -10.96
N VAL A 883 6.30 -5.25 -9.94
CA VAL A 883 5.33 -4.13 -10.05
C VAL A 883 5.86 -3.01 -10.94
N LEU A 884 7.13 -2.63 -10.79
CA LEU A 884 7.79 -1.60 -11.61
C LEU A 884 7.88 -2.04 -13.08
N MET A 885 8.20 -3.32 -13.35
CA MET A 885 8.20 -3.86 -14.72
C MET A 885 6.78 -4.02 -15.28
N ALA A 886 5.77 -4.29 -14.45
CA ALA A 886 4.36 -4.28 -14.84
C ALA A 886 3.88 -2.89 -15.25
N ARG A 887 4.23 -1.84 -14.49
CA ARG A 887 3.93 -0.45 -14.85
C ARG A 887 4.60 -0.03 -16.16
N ILE A 888 5.85 -0.46 -16.43
CA ILE A 888 6.47 -0.28 -17.76
C ILE A 888 5.69 -1.05 -18.84
N ALA A 889 5.37 -2.34 -18.62
CA ALA A 889 4.66 -3.15 -19.60
C ALA A 889 3.30 -2.56 -19.99
N VAL A 890 2.53 -2.08 -18.99
CA VAL A 890 1.23 -1.44 -19.20
C VAL A 890 1.35 -0.09 -19.89
N PHE A 891 2.34 0.73 -19.55
CA PHE A 891 2.62 1.99 -20.26
C PHE A 891 2.99 1.72 -21.72
N LYS A 892 3.79 0.69 -22.01
CA LYS A 892 4.09 0.27 -23.38
C LYS A 892 2.85 -0.22 -24.12
N ALA A 893 1.98 -1.00 -23.47
CA ALA A 893 0.73 -1.50 -24.03
C ALA A 893 -0.36 -0.43 -24.26
N GLU A 894 -0.06 0.85 -24.05
CA GLU A 894 -0.88 1.99 -24.51
C GLU A 894 -0.44 2.51 -25.90
N ILE A 895 0.70 2.05 -26.43
CA ILE A 895 1.38 2.58 -27.63
C ILE A 895 1.83 1.45 -28.58
N ASP A 896 2.41 0.39 -28.04
CA ASP A 896 2.91 -0.78 -28.77
C ASP A 896 1.85 -1.91 -28.82
N ASP A 897 1.86 -2.70 -29.88
CA ASP A 897 1.01 -3.90 -30.00
C ASP A 897 1.28 -4.91 -28.89
N SER A 898 0.21 -5.45 -28.28
CA SER A 898 0.30 -6.37 -27.13
C SER A 898 1.26 -7.57 -27.34
N PRO A 899 1.31 -8.24 -28.51
CA PRO A 899 2.28 -9.30 -28.77
C PRO A 899 3.75 -8.87 -28.65
N ASP A 900 4.10 -7.63 -28.98
CA ASP A 900 5.47 -7.12 -28.88
C ASP A 900 5.83 -6.65 -27.47
N VAL A 901 4.86 -6.15 -26.69
CA VAL A 901 5.02 -5.94 -25.24
C VAL A 901 5.30 -7.27 -24.52
N LEU A 902 4.58 -8.33 -24.87
CA LEU A 902 4.78 -9.67 -24.32
C LEU A 902 6.17 -10.23 -24.71
N ARG A 903 6.58 -10.09 -25.97
CA ARG A 903 7.94 -10.46 -26.42
C ARG A 903 9.03 -9.65 -25.72
N TRP A 904 8.80 -8.36 -25.45
CA TRP A 904 9.71 -7.54 -24.65
C TRP A 904 9.84 -8.07 -23.22
N LEU A 905 8.71 -8.36 -22.57
CA LEU A 905 8.65 -8.86 -21.18
C LEU A 905 9.35 -10.23 -21.06
N ASP A 906 9.03 -11.18 -21.94
CA ASP A 906 9.67 -12.50 -22.00
C ASP A 906 11.19 -12.37 -22.22
N ARG A 907 11.64 -11.43 -23.10
CA ARG A 907 13.07 -11.14 -23.32
C ARG A 907 13.76 -10.52 -22.09
N MET A 908 13.09 -9.68 -21.32
CA MET A 908 13.68 -9.11 -20.09
C MET A 908 13.85 -10.21 -19.02
N LEU A 909 12.84 -11.06 -18.85
CA LEU A 909 12.91 -12.20 -17.93
C LEU A 909 14.04 -13.17 -18.29
N ILE A 910 14.18 -13.55 -19.57
CA ILE A 910 15.27 -14.43 -20.04
C ILE A 910 16.64 -13.81 -19.74
N ARG A 911 16.83 -12.51 -20.03
CA ARG A 911 18.09 -11.81 -19.76
C ARG A 911 18.42 -11.70 -18.27
N LEU A 912 17.41 -11.47 -17.42
CA LEU A 912 17.59 -11.45 -15.96
C LEU A 912 18.06 -12.82 -15.47
N CYS A 913 17.40 -13.90 -15.93
CA CYS A 913 17.80 -15.27 -15.60
C CYS A 913 19.21 -15.61 -16.12
N GLN A 914 19.55 -15.24 -17.36
CA GLN A 914 20.90 -15.43 -17.92
C GLN A 914 22.01 -14.73 -17.11
N LYS A 915 21.67 -13.65 -16.39
CA LYS A 915 22.60 -12.82 -15.60
C LYS A 915 22.73 -13.25 -14.13
N PHE A 916 21.65 -13.74 -13.52
CA PHE A 916 21.55 -13.97 -12.07
C PHE A 916 21.18 -15.40 -11.65
N ALA A 917 20.90 -16.31 -12.58
CA ALA A 917 20.74 -17.73 -12.27
C ALA A 917 22.10 -18.45 -12.29
N ASP A 918 22.25 -19.45 -11.44
CA ASP A 918 23.32 -20.45 -11.53
C ASP A 918 22.92 -21.54 -12.52
N TYR A 919 23.75 -21.79 -13.53
CA TYR A 919 23.54 -22.86 -14.50
C TYR A 919 24.83 -23.27 -15.21
N ARG A 920 24.80 -24.47 -15.78
CA ARG A 920 25.74 -24.96 -16.79
C ARG A 920 25.10 -24.76 -18.16
N LYS A 921 25.89 -24.35 -19.16
CA LYS A 921 25.38 -24.10 -20.52
C LYS A 921 24.80 -25.38 -21.12
N GLU A 922 23.68 -25.25 -21.83
CA GLU A 922 22.90 -26.35 -22.42
C GLU A 922 22.34 -27.40 -21.44
N ASP A 923 22.47 -27.23 -20.12
CA ASP A 923 21.95 -28.14 -19.09
C ASP A 923 20.81 -27.49 -18.31
N THR A 924 19.57 -27.79 -18.71
CA THR A 924 18.34 -27.23 -18.10
C THR A 924 18.08 -27.69 -16.67
N MET A 925 18.66 -28.81 -16.25
CA MET A 925 18.48 -29.37 -14.90
C MET A 925 19.40 -28.70 -13.88
N SER A 926 20.50 -28.11 -14.32
CA SER A 926 21.41 -27.31 -13.48
C SER A 926 20.82 -25.97 -13.02
N PHE A 927 19.84 -25.41 -13.73
CA PHE A 927 19.33 -24.05 -13.50
C PHE A 927 18.76 -23.84 -12.08
N ARG A 928 19.30 -22.88 -11.34
CA ARG A 928 18.82 -22.43 -10.02
C ARG A 928 18.78 -20.90 -9.95
N LEU A 929 17.81 -20.38 -9.20
CA LEU A 929 17.72 -18.97 -8.81
C LEU A 929 17.87 -18.90 -7.28
N ALA A 930 18.48 -17.83 -6.76
CA ALA A 930 18.44 -17.52 -5.35
C ALA A 930 17.01 -17.15 -4.91
N ASP A 931 16.70 -17.29 -3.63
CA ASP A 931 15.34 -17.13 -3.08
C ASP A 931 14.72 -15.77 -3.44
N ASN A 932 15.52 -14.70 -3.40
CA ASN A 932 15.09 -13.33 -3.73
C ASN A 932 14.92 -13.04 -5.24
N PHE A 933 15.17 -14.03 -6.11
CA PHE A 933 14.78 -14.02 -7.53
C PHE A 933 13.77 -15.13 -7.87
N SER A 934 13.51 -16.06 -6.95
CA SER A 934 12.81 -17.33 -7.25
C SER A 934 11.34 -17.17 -7.67
N ILE A 935 10.67 -16.11 -7.20
CA ILE A 935 9.25 -15.83 -7.45
C ILE A 935 9.07 -14.88 -8.65
N TYR A 936 10.09 -14.09 -8.99
CA TYR A 936 10.04 -13.15 -10.12
C TYR A 936 9.54 -13.78 -11.45
N PRO A 937 9.98 -14.99 -11.87
CA PRO A 937 9.41 -15.66 -13.04
C PRO A 937 7.91 -15.96 -12.94
N GLN A 938 7.41 -16.26 -11.74
CA GLN A 938 6.00 -16.54 -11.49
C GLN A 938 5.17 -15.24 -11.60
N PHE A 939 5.64 -14.13 -11.03
CA PHE A 939 4.98 -12.83 -11.24
C PHE A 939 4.92 -12.44 -12.72
N MET A 940 5.99 -12.69 -13.49
CA MET A 940 5.98 -12.45 -14.94
C MET A 940 5.02 -13.39 -15.69
N PHE A 941 4.86 -14.64 -15.25
CA PHE A 941 3.89 -15.60 -15.79
C PHE A 941 2.43 -15.18 -15.57
N HIS A 942 2.08 -14.66 -14.39
CA HIS A 942 0.73 -14.16 -14.15
C HIS A 942 0.49 -12.79 -14.82
N LEU A 943 1.49 -11.89 -14.82
CA LEU A 943 1.43 -10.61 -15.54
C LEU A 943 1.15 -10.78 -17.04
N ARG A 944 1.89 -11.64 -17.74
CA ARG A 944 1.75 -11.85 -19.20
C ARG A 944 0.41 -12.47 -19.63
N ARG A 945 -0.39 -12.97 -18.68
CA ARG A 945 -1.76 -13.49 -18.90
C ARG A 945 -2.86 -12.69 -18.19
N SER A 946 -2.49 -11.60 -17.51
CA SER A 946 -3.43 -10.72 -16.79
C SER A 946 -4.25 -9.84 -17.75
N GLN A 947 -5.41 -9.35 -17.28
CA GLN A 947 -6.30 -8.43 -18.03
C GLN A 947 -5.64 -7.08 -18.39
N PHE A 948 -4.46 -6.79 -17.82
CA PHE A 948 -3.65 -5.63 -18.18
C PHE A 948 -3.03 -5.73 -19.58
N LEU A 949 -2.62 -6.94 -19.99
CA LEU A 949 -1.90 -7.23 -21.23
C LEU A 949 -2.68 -8.17 -22.18
N GLN A 950 -3.49 -9.10 -21.65
CA GLN A 950 -4.44 -9.90 -22.42
C GLN A 950 -5.83 -9.27 -22.33
N VAL A 951 -6.16 -8.41 -23.29
CA VAL A 951 -7.41 -7.64 -23.26
C VAL A 951 -8.64 -8.42 -23.78
N PHE A 952 -8.44 -9.64 -24.28
CA PHE A 952 -9.54 -10.52 -24.71
C PHE A 952 -10.52 -10.81 -23.55
N ASN A 953 -11.82 -10.90 -23.86
CA ASN A 953 -12.90 -11.00 -22.87
C ASN A 953 -12.92 -9.85 -21.84
N ASN A 954 -12.47 -8.65 -22.24
CA ASN A 954 -12.68 -7.39 -21.53
C ASN A 954 -13.17 -6.34 -22.53
N SER A 955 -13.91 -5.35 -22.04
CA SER A 955 -14.20 -4.13 -22.79
C SER A 955 -13.02 -3.14 -22.76
N PRO A 956 -12.91 -2.23 -23.74
CA PRO A 956 -12.05 -1.05 -23.69
C PRO A 956 -12.11 -0.26 -22.38
N ASP A 957 -13.30 -0.10 -21.81
CA ASP A 957 -13.51 0.67 -20.58
C ASP A 957 -13.01 -0.08 -19.33
N GLU A 958 -13.23 -1.39 -19.23
CA GLU A 958 -12.67 -2.23 -18.15
C GLU A 958 -11.14 -2.24 -18.20
N THR A 959 -10.55 -2.39 -19.40
CA THR A 959 -9.08 -2.32 -19.55
C THR A 959 -8.53 -0.96 -19.15
N ALA A 960 -9.22 0.14 -19.49
CA ALA A 960 -8.84 1.48 -19.05
C ALA A 960 -8.92 1.64 -17.52
N PHE A 961 -9.98 1.10 -16.90
CA PHE A 961 -10.17 1.09 -15.45
C PHE A 961 -9.09 0.27 -14.72
N TYR A 962 -8.84 -0.98 -15.11
CA TYR A 962 -7.80 -1.80 -14.48
C TYR A 962 -6.42 -1.14 -14.58
N ARG A 963 -6.04 -0.66 -15.78
CA ARG A 963 -4.75 0.02 -16.00
C ARG A 963 -4.64 1.36 -15.28
N HIS A 964 -5.74 2.03 -14.97
CA HIS A 964 -5.75 3.20 -14.09
C HIS A 964 -5.35 2.79 -12.67
N ILE A 965 -6.08 1.85 -12.05
CA ILE A 965 -5.86 1.44 -10.66
C ILE A 965 -4.44 0.87 -10.40
N LEU A 966 -3.89 0.05 -11.30
CA LEU A 966 -2.50 -0.45 -11.19
C LEU A 966 -1.43 0.67 -11.16
N ASN A 967 -1.76 1.85 -11.70
CA ASN A 967 -0.88 3.01 -11.73
C ASN A 967 -1.10 3.99 -10.56
N GLU A 968 -2.12 3.78 -9.72
CA GLU A 968 -2.27 4.46 -8.42
C GLU A 968 -1.74 3.59 -7.26
N GLU A 969 -1.98 2.27 -7.24
CA GLU A 969 -1.79 1.42 -6.04
C GLU A 969 -0.35 1.03 -5.68
N ASP A 970 -0.14 0.60 -4.43
CA ASP A 970 1.16 0.23 -3.84
C ASP A 970 1.72 -1.13 -4.33
N VAL A 971 2.84 -1.60 -3.76
CA VAL A 971 3.45 -2.89 -4.16
C VAL A 971 2.49 -4.04 -3.88
N ASN A 972 2.00 -4.16 -2.64
CA ASN A 972 1.20 -5.31 -2.20
C ASN A 972 -0.10 -5.42 -3.00
N ASN A 973 -0.79 -4.30 -3.19
CA ASN A 973 -2.03 -4.24 -3.95
C ASN A 973 -1.79 -4.51 -5.45
N SER A 974 -0.70 -3.99 -6.03
CA SER A 974 -0.30 -4.30 -7.41
C SER A 974 0.05 -5.78 -7.60
N LEU A 975 0.71 -6.42 -6.62
CA LEU A 975 1.00 -7.85 -6.66
C LEU A 975 -0.28 -8.69 -6.67
N ILE A 976 -1.26 -8.37 -5.82
CA ILE A 976 -2.55 -9.10 -5.76
C ILE A 976 -3.35 -8.94 -7.07
N MET A 977 -3.26 -7.79 -7.74
CA MET A 977 -3.81 -7.63 -9.10
C MET A 977 -3.10 -8.50 -10.15
N MET A 978 -1.77 -8.63 -10.05
CA MET A 978 -0.94 -9.39 -10.99
C MET A 978 -1.10 -10.90 -10.79
N GLN A 979 -1.02 -11.35 -9.54
CA GLN A 979 -1.15 -12.72 -9.07
C GLN A 979 -2.13 -12.76 -7.88
N PRO A 980 -3.42 -13.04 -8.13
CA PRO A 980 -4.43 -13.17 -7.10
C PRO A 980 -4.05 -14.12 -5.95
N THR A 981 -4.46 -13.79 -4.74
CA THR A 981 -4.29 -14.65 -3.56
C THR A 981 -5.45 -15.64 -3.47
N LEU A 982 -5.16 -16.83 -2.96
CA LEU A 982 -6.14 -17.90 -2.77
C LEU A 982 -5.95 -18.53 -1.39
N MET A 983 -6.93 -18.35 -0.51
CA MET A 983 -6.95 -18.93 0.84
C MET A 983 -7.88 -20.15 0.88
N SER A 984 -7.47 -21.19 1.60
CA SER A 984 -8.19 -22.46 1.75
C SER A 984 -8.68 -22.65 3.17
N TYR A 985 -9.97 -22.99 3.33
CA TYR A 985 -10.66 -23.20 4.60
C TYR A 985 -11.16 -24.64 4.65
N THR A 986 -10.87 -25.35 5.74
CA THR A 986 -11.21 -26.76 5.98
C THR A 986 -11.52 -26.97 7.47
N PHE A 987 -12.04 -28.14 7.85
CA PHE A 987 -12.19 -28.49 9.26
C PHE A 987 -10.86 -28.78 9.98
N ASP A 988 -9.91 -29.44 9.30
CA ASP A 988 -8.70 -29.99 9.92
C ASP A 988 -7.53 -28.99 10.03
N THR A 989 -7.53 -27.95 9.20
CA THR A 989 -6.47 -26.93 9.17
C THR A 989 -7.04 -25.52 9.25
N PRO A 990 -6.40 -24.60 10.02
CA PRO A 990 -6.76 -23.18 9.97
C PRO A 990 -6.59 -22.60 8.56
N PRO A 991 -7.20 -21.44 8.26
CA PRO A 991 -7.11 -20.80 6.95
C PRO A 991 -5.66 -20.60 6.50
N GLN A 992 -5.31 -21.10 5.31
CA GLN A 992 -3.94 -21.08 4.80
C GLN A 992 -3.87 -20.72 3.31
N PRO A 993 -2.82 -19.99 2.86
CA PRO A 993 -2.59 -19.74 1.44
C PRO A 993 -2.35 -21.04 0.68
N VAL A 994 -2.97 -21.17 -0.49
CA VAL A 994 -2.77 -22.28 -1.43
C VAL A 994 -2.35 -21.77 -2.80
N LEU A 995 -1.80 -22.66 -3.63
CA LEU A 995 -1.39 -22.31 -4.98
C LEU A 995 -2.60 -21.86 -5.81
N LEU A 996 -2.44 -20.80 -6.61
CA LEU A 996 -3.42 -20.33 -7.59
C LEU A 996 -3.47 -21.29 -8.79
N ASP A 997 -3.92 -22.53 -8.57
CA ASP A 997 -3.86 -23.67 -9.50
C ASP A 997 -5.12 -24.54 -9.44
N SER A 998 -5.43 -25.20 -10.55
CA SER A 998 -6.41 -26.29 -10.68
C SER A 998 -6.42 -27.34 -9.55
N VAL A 999 -5.26 -27.65 -8.96
CA VAL A 999 -5.13 -28.66 -7.88
C VAL A 999 -5.62 -28.18 -6.50
N SER A 1000 -5.90 -26.88 -6.35
CA SER A 1000 -6.44 -26.31 -5.11
C SER A 1000 -7.97 -26.41 -5.03
N ILE A 1001 -8.66 -26.69 -6.14
CA ILE A 1001 -10.10 -26.98 -6.13
C ILE A 1001 -10.32 -28.40 -5.64
N LYS A 1002 -11.07 -28.55 -4.54
CA LYS A 1002 -11.51 -29.85 -4.00
C LYS A 1002 -12.98 -29.78 -3.54
N PRO A 1003 -13.70 -30.92 -3.46
CA PRO A 1003 -15.12 -30.95 -3.06
C PRO A 1003 -15.38 -30.51 -1.60
N ASP A 1004 -14.42 -30.75 -0.72
CA ASP A 1004 -14.46 -30.62 0.74
C ASP A 1004 -13.93 -29.28 1.28
N VAL A 1005 -13.60 -28.33 0.40
CA VAL A 1005 -12.89 -27.09 0.71
C VAL A 1005 -13.73 -25.87 0.37
N ILE A 1006 -13.61 -24.80 1.16
CA ILE A 1006 -14.02 -23.44 0.73
C ILE A 1006 -12.76 -22.66 0.36
N LEU A 1007 -12.82 -21.92 -0.74
CA LEU A 1007 -11.75 -21.05 -1.21
C LEU A 1007 -12.18 -19.58 -1.18
N LEU A 1008 -11.33 -18.70 -0.66
CA LEU A 1008 -11.44 -17.25 -0.80
C LEU A 1008 -10.38 -16.77 -1.79
N LEU A 1009 -10.82 -16.18 -2.90
CA LEU A 1009 -9.98 -15.58 -3.94
C LEU A 1009 -10.09 -14.04 -3.83
N ASP A 1010 -8.96 -13.35 -3.67
CA ASP A 1010 -8.87 -11.89 -3.85
C ASP A 1010 -8.05 -11.58 -5.11
N THR A 1011 -8.66 -10.90 -6.07
CA THR A 1011 -8.02 -10.43 -7.31
C THR A 1011 -7.81 -8.91 -7.32
N PHE A 1012 -7.83 -8.26 -6.14
CA PHE A 1012 -8.03 -6.83 -5.88
C PHE A 1012 -9.38 -6.28 -6.35
N PHE A 1013 -9.80 -6.58 -7.59
CA PHE A 1013 -11.05 -6.11 -8.21
C PHE A 1013 -12.27 -6.99 -7.89
N HIS A 1014 -12.05 -8.24 -7.50
CA HIS A 1014 -13.08 -9.21 -7.13
C HIS A 1014 -12.66 -9.92 -5.86
N ILE A 1015 -13.60 -10.10 -4.94
CA ILE A 1015 -13.46 -10.97 -3.76
C ILE A 1015 -14.50 -12.07 -3.93
N LEU A 1016 -14.04 -13.32 -4.07
CA LEU A 1016 -14.88 -14.45 -4.45
C LEU A 1016 -14.74 -15.60 -3.44
N ILE A 1017 -15.87 -16.00 -2.86
CA ILE A 1017 -15.99 -17.21 -2.05
C ILE A 1017 -16.53 -18.34 -2.94
N PHE A 1018 -15.77 -19.44 -3.02
CA PHE A 1018 -16.11 -20.65 -3.77
C PHE A 1018 -16.29 -21.82 -2.80
N HIS A 1019 -17.46 -22.46 -2.84
CA HIS A 1019 -17.72 -23.70 -2.10
C HIS A 1019 -17.46 -24.91 -2.99
N GLY A 1020 -16.61 -25.83 -2.54
CA GLY A 1020 -16.48 -27.16 -3.13
C GLY A 1020 -17.79 -27.93 -3.14
N GLU A 1021 -17.90 -28.92 -4.03
CA GLU A 1021 -19.15 -29.66 -4.27
C GLU A 1021 -19.78 -30.25 -3.00
N THR A 1022 -19.03 -30.92 -2.14
CA THR A 1022 -19.51 -31.52 -0.88
C THR A 1022 -19.99 -30.44 0.10
N VAL A 1023 -19.22 -29.36 0.25
CA VAL A 1023 -19.59 -28.22 1.10
C VAL A 1023 -20.88 -27.56 0.60
N ALA A 1024 -21.01 -27.37 -0.71
CA ALA A 1024 -22.21 -26.82 -1.33
C ALA A 1024 -23.44 -27.74 -1.15
N GLN A 1025 -23.25 -29.06 -1.12
CA GLN A 1025 -24.31 -30.03 -0.80
C GLN A 1025 -24.75 -29.92 0.67
N TRP A 1026 -23.83 -29.94 1.63
CA TRP A 1026 -24.14 -29.77 3.06
C TRP A 1026 -24.85 -28.44 3.36
N ARG A 1027 -24.35 -27.34 2.77
CA ARG A 1027 -24.96 -26.00 2.91
C ARG A 1027 -26.40 -25.94 2.38
N LYS A 1028 -26.68 -26.62 1.25
CA LYS A 1028 -28.03 -26.71 0.66
C LYS A 1028 -28.98 -27.62 1.44
N ALA A 1029 -28.44 -28.63 2.12
CA ALA A 1029 -29.20 -29.49 3.03
C ALA A 1029 -29.41 -28.86 4.43
N GLY A 1030 -28.88 -27.66 4.69
CA GLY A 1030 -29.13 -26.91 5.91
C GLY A 1030 -28.45 -27.48 7.15
N TYR A 1031 -27.27 -28.10 7.00
CA TYR A 1031 -26.52 -28.66 8.13
C TYR A 1031 -26.11 -27.58 9.15
N GLN A 1032 -25.76 -26.37 8.68
CA GLN A 1032 -25.31 -25.27 9.54
C GLN A 1032 -26.40 -24.68 10.47
N GLU A 1033 -27.67 -25.07 10.28
CA GLU A 1033 -28.81 -24.69 11.12
C GLU A 1033 -29.18 -25.78 12.16
N GLN A 1034 -28.44 -26.91 12.18
CA GLN A 1034 -28.74 -28.07 13.02
C GLN A 1034 -27.81 -28.11 14.25
N GLU A 1035 -28.39 -28.47 15.40
CA GLU A 1035 -27.67 -28.66 16.67
C GLU A 1035 -26.59 -29.75 16.53
N GLY A 1036 -25.36 -29.45 16.95
CA GLY A 1036 -24.19 -30.33 16.80
C GLY A 1036 -23.39 -30.15 15.51
N TYR A 1037 -23.76 -29.19 14.64
CA TYR A 1037 -23.04 -28.82 13.42
C TYR A 1037 -22.52 -27.36 13.44
N GLU A 1038 -22.31 -26.80 14.63
CA GLU A 1038 -21.84 -25.42 14.82
C GLU A 1038 -20.48 -25.18 14.15
N ASN A 1039 -19.62 -26.19 14.12
CA ASN A 1039 -18.33 -26.17 13.42
C ASN A 1039 -18.48 -25.97 11.90
N PHE A 1040 -19.57 -26.43 11.28
CA PHE A 1040 -19.84 -26.22 9.87
C PHE A 1040 -20.39 -24.81 9.60
N ARG A 1041 -21.15 -24.23 10.54
CA ARG A 1041 -21.52 -22.82 10.51
C ARG A 1041 -20.28 -21.93 10.61
N GLU A 1042 -19.39 -22.19 11.56
CA GLU A 1042 -18.13 -21.46 11.72
C GLU A 1042 -17.23 -21.55 10.46
N LEU A 1043 -17.16 -22.73 9.83
CA LEU A 1043 -16.44 -22.91 8.56
C LEU A 1043 -17.03 -22.09 7.40
N LEU A 1044 -18.35 -21.90 7.35
CA LEU A 1044 -19.02 -21.05 6.35
C LEU A 1044 -18.86 -19.55 6.66
N GLU A 1045 -18.82 -19.17 7.93
CA GLU A 1045 -18.72 -17.77 8.38
C GLU A 1045 -17.29 -17.21 8.27
N ALA A 1046 -16.25 -18.01 8.56
CA ALA A 1046 -14.85 -17.58 8.52
C ALA A 1046 -14.43 -16.87 7.20
N PRO A 1047 -14.61 -17.46 5.99
CA PRO A 1047 -14.25 -16.78 4.74
C PRO A 1047 -15.14 -15.56 4.42
N VAL A 1048 -16.32 -15.44 5.05
CA VAL A 1048 -17.16 -14.23 4.94
C VAL A 1048 -16.59 -13.11 5.80
N GLY A 1049 -16.10 -13.42 7.01
CA GLY A 1049 -15.40 -12.47 7.87
C GLY A 1049 -14.15 -11.89 7.20
N ASP A 1050 -13.22 -12.76 6.77
CA ASP A 1050 -12.00 -12.36 6.07
C ASP A 1050 -12.30 -11.53 4.80
N ALA A 1051 -13.39 -11.86 4.09
CA ALA A 1051 -13.85 -11.08 2.94
C ALA A 1051 -14.39 -9.69 3.32
N GLN A 1052 -15.02 -9.51 4.50
CA GLN A 1052 -15.43 -8.18 4.97
C GLN A 1052 -14.23 -7.31 5.33
N ASP A 1053 -13.20 -7.86 5.99
CA ASP A 1053 -12.00 -7.10 6.35
C ASP A 1053 -11.26 -6.60 5.10
N LEU A 1054 -11.12 -7.45 4.07
CA LEU A 1054 -10.61 -7.04 2.76
C LEU A 1054 -11.52 -5.98 2.09
N LEU A 1055 -12.85 -6.10 2.20
CA LEU A 1055 -13.79 -5.10 1.71
C LEU A 1055 -13.65 -3.75 2.44
N VAL A 1056 -13.18 -3.68 3.69
CA VAL A 1056 -13.04 -2.43 4.47
C VAL A 1056 -11.88 -1.55 3.98
N ASP A 1057 -10.73 -2.12 3.64
CA ASP A 1057 -9.54 -1.35 3.25
C ASP A 1057 -9.53 -0.94 1.75
N ARG A 1058 -9.97 -1.86 0.87
CA ARG A 1058 -9.89 -1.73 -0.61
C ARG A 1058 -10.52 -0.44 -1.15
N PHE A 1059 -9.97 0.04 -2.28
CA PHE A 1059 -10.56 1.12 -3.06
C PHE A 1059 -10.21 1.00 -4.56
N PRO A 1060 -11.18 1.15 -5.48
CA PRO A 1060 -12.62 1.12 -5.22
C PRO A 1060 -13.06 -0.22 -4.61
N ILE A 1061 -14.31 -0.28 -4.16
CA ILE A 1061 -14.91 -1.50 -3.61
C ILE A 1061 -14.88 -2.63 -4.65
N PRO A 1062 -14.28 -3.79 -4.35
CA PRO A 1062 -14.30 -4.94 -5.25
C PRO A 1062 -15.71 -5.53 -5.41
N ARG A 1063 -15.93 -6.21 -6.53
CA ARG A 1063 -17.13 -7.01 -6.75
C ARG A 1063 -17.08 -8.25 -5.86
N TYR A 1064 -17.91 -8.27 -4.82
CA TYR A 1064 -18.11 -9.45 -3.97
C TYR A 1064 -18.93 -10.51 -4.71
N VAL A 1065 -18.46 -11.76 -4.70
CA VAL A 1065 -19.07 -12.89 -5.40
C VAL A 1065 -19.11 -14.10 -4.45
N VAL A 1066 -20.23 -14.82 -4.43
CA VAL A 1066 -20.34 -16.11 -3.74
C VAL A 1066 -20.84 -17.15 -4.75
N CYS A 1067 -20.16 -18.29 -4.84
CA CYS A 1067 -20.49 -19.35 -5.78
C CYS A 1067 -20.20 -20.75 -5.23
N ASP A 1068 -20.71 -21.74 -5.97
CA ASP A 1068 -20.49 -23.16 -5.71
C ASP A 1068 -19.77 -23.79 -6.90
N GLN A 1069 -19.14 -24.94 -6.69
CA GLN A 1069 -18.61 -25.80 -7.75
C GLN A 1069 -19.68 -26.11 -8.80
N GLY A 1070 -19.34 -25.91 -10.09
CA GLY A 1070 -20.27 -26.01 -11.22
C GLY A 1070 -21.18 -24.79 -11.45
N GLY A 1071 -21.22 -23.81 -10.54
CA GLY A 1071 -21.99 -22.58 -10.70
C GLY A 1071 -21.40 -21.63 -11.75
N SER A 1072 -22.25 -20.90 -12.47
CA SER A 1072 -21.83 -20.02 -13.59
C SER A 1072 -20.83 -18.92 -13.19
N GLN A 1073 -20.88 -18.46 -11.93
CA GLN A 1073 -19.95 -17.47 -11.37
C GLN A 1073 -18.56 -18.05 -11.06
N ALA A 1074 -18.41 -19.38 -10.91
CA ALA A 1074 -17.11 -20.03 -10.63
C ALA A 1074 -16.09 -19.83 -11.77
N ARG A 1075 -16.53 -19.42 -12.97
CA ARG A 1075 -15.65 -18.99 -14.07
C ARG A 1075 -14.67 -17.87 -13.69
N PHE A 1076 -15.03 -17.01 -12.73
CA PHE A 1076 -14.15 -15.96 -12.21
C PHE A 1076 -12.96 -16.53 -11.42
N LEU A 1077 -13.11 -17.69 -10.76
CA LEU A 1077 -12.00 -18.44 -10.19
C LEU A 1077 -11.22 -19.17 -11.29
N LEU A 1078 -11.91 -19.99 -12.10
CA LEU A 1078 -11.27 -20.87 -13.10
C LEU A 1078 -10.40 -20.11 -14.12
N SER A 1079 -10.78 -18.88 -14.49
CA SER A 1079 -9.99 -18.03 -15.40
C SER A 1079 -8.72 -17.42 -14.79
N LYS A 1080 -8.51 -17.55 -13.48
CA LYS A 1080 -7.32 -17.05 -12.76
C LYS A 1080 -6.33 -18.15 -12.40
N LEU A 1081 -6.79 -19.40 -12.31
CA LEU A 1081 -5.97 -20.54 -11.91
C LEU A 1081 -4.97 -20.95 -13.00
N ASN A 1082 -3.79 -21.40 -12.56
CA ASN A 1082 -2.83 -22.09 -13.40
C ASN A 1082 -3.41 -23.45 -13.86
N PRO A 1083 -3.43 -23.74 -15.18
CA PRO A 1083 -3.96 -24.98 -15.72
C PRO A 1083 -2.92 -26.11 -15.66
N SER A 1084 -2.56 -26.60 -14.46
CA SER A 1084 -1.72 -27.80 -14.32
C SER A 1084 -2.45 -29.10 -14.67
N THR A 1085 -3.78 -29.12 -14.53
CA THR A 1085 -4.65 -30.18 -15.07
C THR A 1085 -5.57 -29.59 -16.15
N THR A 1086 -5.60 -30.23 -17.32
CA THR A 1086 -6.38 -29.76 -18.48
C THR A 1086 -7.12 -30.90 -19.16
N HIS A 1087 -8.11 -30.55 -19.99
CA HIS A 1087 -8.82 -31.53 -20.81
C HIS A 1087 -7.87 -32.40 -21.69
N MET A 1088 -6.78 -31.83 -22.21
CA MET A 1088 -5.75 -32.56 -22.96
C MET A 1088 -4.90 -33.52 -22.12
N SER A 1089 -4.90 -33.40 -20.78
CA SER A 1089 -4.20 -34.34 -19.89
C SER A 1089 -4.96 -35.66 -19.66
N GLN A 1090 -6.23 -35.73 -20.05
CA GLN A 1090 -7.00 -36.99 -20.08
C GLN A 1090 -6.83 -37.67 -21.45
N GLY A 1091 -5.92 -38.64 -21.52
CA GLY A 1091 -5.72 -39.46 -22.72
C GLY A 1091 -6.93 -40.33 -23.08
N MET A 1092 -7.02 -40.73 -24.35
CA MET A 1092 -8.17 -41.44 -24.95
C MET A 1092 -8.44 -42.87 -24.39
N TYR A 1093 -7.68 -43.32 -23.39
CA TYR A 1093 -7.98 -44.50 -22.57
C TYR A 1093 -7.95 -44.06 -21.10
N GLY A 1094 -9.05 -44.31 -20.38
CA GLY A 1094 -9.37 -43.75 -19.05
C GLY A 1094 -8.56 -44.29 -17.87
N THR A 1095 -7.25 -44.45 -18.02
CA THR A 1095 -6.31 -44.87 -16.97
C THR A 1095 -5.24 -43.79 -16.77
N SER A 1096 -5.43 -42.93 -15.77
CA SER A 1096 -4.49 -41.87 -15.40
C SER A 1096 -3.23 -42.46 -14.76
N SER A 1097 -2.05 -42.14 -15.30
CA SER A 1097 -0.74 -42.59 -14.78
C SER A 1097 -0.01 -41.53 -13.95
N SER A 1098 -0.71 -40.49 -13.49
CA SER A 1098 -0.23 -39.52 -12.49
C SER A 1098 -1.38 -39.11 -11.56
N GLY A 1099 -1.13 -39.07 -10.25
CA GLY A 1099 -2.16 -38.88 -9.21
C GLY A 1099 -2.63 -37.44 -9.01
N GLY A 1100 -2.82 -36.67 -10.08
CA GLY A 1100 -3.25 -35.27 -10.02
C GLY A 1100 -4.75 -35.12 -9.83
N ALA A 1101 -5.24 -35.24 -8.60
CA ALA A 1101 -6.66 -35.08 -8.24
C ALA A 1101 -7.11 -33.60 -8.21
N GLY A 1102 -6.94 -32.88 -9.32
CA GLY A 1102 -7.35 -31.48 -9.50
C GLY A 1102 -8.51 -31.31 -10.50
N ALA A 1103 -9.18 -30.17 -10.46
CA ALA A 1103 -10.28 -29.87 -11.37
C ALA A 1103 -9.76 -29.42 -12.76
N ALA A 1104 -9.96 -30.27 -13.78
CA ALA A 1104 -9.43 -30.03 -15.11
C ALA A 1104 -9.95 -28.73 -15.75
N ILE A 1105 -9.04 -27.86 -16.17
CA ILE A 1105 -9.36 -26.57 -16.79
C ILE A 1105 -9.43 -26.72 -18.32
N PHE A 1106 -10.51 -26.23 -18.91
CA PHE A 1106 -10.73 -26.19 -20.36
C PHE A 1106 -10.07 -24.95 -20.96
N THR A 1107 -8.76 -25.02 -21.19
CA THR A 1107 -7.96 -24.00 -21.88
C THR A 1107 -6.79 -24.62 -22.64
N ASP A 1108 -6.31 -23.92 -23.67
CA ASP A 1108 -5.06 -24.18 -24.38
C ASP A 1108 -3.87 -23.36 -23.82
N ASP A 1109 -4.11 -22.57 -22.77
CA ASP A 1109 -3.08 -21.77 -22.10
C ASP A 1109 -1.93 -22.63 -21.54
N VAL A 1110 -0.71 -22.14 -21.72
CA VAL A 1110 0.51 -22.74 -21.17
C VAL A 1110 0.47 -22.70 -19.63
N SER A 1111 0.77 -23.83 -18.99
CA SER A 1111 0.91 -23.93 -17.53
C SER A 1111 2.25 -23.35 -17.04
N LEU A 1112 2.31 -22.98 -15.76
CA LEU A 1112 3.51 -22.44 -15.12
C LEU A 1112 4.71 -23.41 -15.24
N GLN A 1113 4.44 -24.72 -15.21
CA GLN A 1113 5.48 -25.75 -15.37
C GLN A 1113 6.13 -25.67 -16.75
N VAL A 1114 5.33 -25.71 -17.83
CA VAL A 1114 5.82 -25.63 -19.22
C VAL A 1114 6.45 -24.27 -19.52
N PHE A 1115 5.92 -23.19 -18.94
CA PHE A 1115 6.55 -21.87 -19.00
C PHE A 1115 7.95 -21.87 -18.37
N MET A 1116 8.09 -22.43 -17.16
CA MET A 1116 9.37 -22.52 -16.46
C MET A 1116 10.37 -23.45 -17.14
N GLU A 1117 9.93 -24.56 -17.74
CA GLU A 1117 10.77 -25.41 -18.59
C GLU A 1117 11.29 -24.65 -19.82
N HIS A 1118 10.42 -23.88 -20.48
CA HIS A 1118 10.84 -23.08 -21.63
C HIS A 1118 11.80 -21.95 -21.24
N LEU A 1119 11.53 -21.26 -20.13
CA LEU A 1119 12.43 -20.24 -19.58
C LEU A 1119 13.81 -20.83 -19.25
N LYS A 1120 13.87 -21.98 -18.56
CA LYS A 1120 15.13 -22.69 -18.28
C LYS A 1120 15.89 -22.99 -19.57
N ARG A 1121 15.22 -23.55 -20.59
CA ARG A 1121 15.83 -23.85 -21.90
C ARG A 1121 16.43 -22.60 -22.57
N LEU A 1122 15.72 -21.47 -22.54
CA LEU A 1122 16.20 -20.21 -23.14
C LEU A 1122 17.26 -19.50 -22.28
N ALA A 1123 17.28 -19.73 -20.97
CA ALA A 1123 18.28 -19.17 -20.07
C ALA A 1123 19.62 -19.91 -20.12
N VAL A 1124 19.63 -21.25 -20.21
CA VAL A 1124 20.88 -22.03 -20.26
C VAL A 1124 21.49 -22.17 -21.66
N GLY A 1125 20.70 -21.94 -22.70
CA GLY A 1125 21.13 -22.07 -24.09
C GLY A 1125 22.10 -20.98 -24.56
N ALA A 1126 22.79 -21.24 -25.66
CA ALA A 1126 23.74 -20.32 -26.28
C ALA A 1126 23.18 -18.90 -26.48
N SER A 1127 23.70 -17.94 -25.71
CA SER A 1127 23.35 -16.52 -25.84
C SER A 1127 23.69 -16.00 -27.25
N THR A 1128 22.65 -15.73 -28.04
CA THR A 1128 22.77 -14.96 -29.29
C THR A 1128 23.06 -13.50 -28.94
N THR A 1129 24.35 -13.14 -28.99
CA THR A 1129 24.89 -11.79 -28.80
C THR A 1129 24.42 -10.83 -29.90
#